data_AF-A0A091N4Q8-F1
#
_entry.id   AF-A0A091N4Q8-F1
#
_cell.length_a   1.000
_cell.length_b   1.000
_cell.length_c   1.000
_cell.angle_alpha   90.00
_cell.angle_beta   90.00
_cell.angle_gamma   90.00
#
_symmetry.space_group_name_H-M   'P 1'
#
loop_
_entity.id
_entity.type
_entity.pdbx_description
1 polymer ?
#
loop_
_entity_poly.entity_id
_entity_poly.type
_entity_poly.pdbx_seq_one_letter_code
_entity_poly.pdbx_strand_id
1 'polypeptide(L)'
;SFAISLHKADNITVMIKLRPSVSRGCHIRVKNAIRSELSIKPGENVTFTFTCSTPEKYFVMEIQKNIDCVSGPCPFGDVHLYPLGLPRLNRTYIWDVKASTKAGLELKFSTPWLRQIEPGETCPDLISYNINSCIDKATVNIGTFCRNGSVSRVKLLGGVVMSLHLPWDSPLTTSGFNIANRASIKRLCIIESILKGESSITLMSPNYPLGFPEDELMTWQFVVPSNMRASVFFHNYSLSNCERKEERVEYYIPGSLSNPEVFKLSDSQPANIAGSFNMSLQGCDQDAQNPGILRLLFQVVVQHPQIDENVTHLVDLSREWNLTVTIHFEGWPSHIPLMSEPICLICKDPRTCDRVLTLVSGVVYRISFLCKDLSRLRITAEKGISCVNLQWCQRKIYSLSVPQAITQLPIRLHKFVWKLLAPELINVEIASPSLKLQQHVPEQRCNTSYSYSIVSATPETELNVGVFCPGGSIEKIQMRNNITISLKTFGKGFINESNQDLKMSFVPHIKDECSFTVSPNPKAKVYLQTPNWPYGLPLYVSISWYVIVPSKQTARLGFSKDRMDIVCETGHAYVNMKEETLGAEETVRREDELLPKPRNMYHNFWMNVSNCKPVDKTQLTLQFWVTFADKQIDLGIILAVVAGAGVLVAIGLTVCCVKKKKKKTQNPMVGVYNDNVNTQMPGKKGLFKKGRKNNESHVYAVIDDSVVYGHLLKESNGSVAPEVDVYRPFDGPVGSLPPSPPPFSFRKDIKRSSNTAEEPPPLTDTDHHDTYTFAHQKSEQSEDCGDTDEKNKEDTGTPLLEKKEQDGLVE
;
A
#
# COMPACT_ATOMS: atom_id res chain seq x y z
N SER A 1 -24.01 -63.41 -36.07
CA SER A 1 -24.97 -62.39 -36.53
C SER A 1 -25.04 -61.29 -35.48
N PHE A 2 -25.59 -60.13 -35.83
CA PHE A 2 -25.82 -59.02 -34.90
C PHE A 2 -27.32 -58.80 -34.73
N ALA A 3 -27.72 -58.37 -33.54
CA ALA A 3 -29.09 -57.99 -33.19
C ALA A 3 -29.02 -56.64 -32.48
N ILE A 4 -29.74 -55.65 -32.99
CA ILE A 4 -29.86 -54.33 -32.35
C ILE A 4 -31.35 -54.11 -32.09
N SER A 5 -31.70 -53.89 -30.83
CA SER A 5 -33.04 -53.56 -30.36
C SER A 5 -33.00 -52.20 -29.68
N LEU A 6 -33.80 -51.25 -30.14
CA LEU A 6 -33.85 -49.88 -29.62
C LEU A 6 -35.20 -49.66 -28.94
N HIS A 7 -35.25 -49.23 -27.67
CA HIS A 7 -36.53 -48.89 -27.07
C HIS A 7 -37.04 -47.56 -27.62
N LYS A 8 -38.36 -47.45 -27.81
CA LYS A 8 -38.99 -46.22 -28.30
C LYS A 8 -38.75 -45.02 -27.37
N ALA A 9 -38.64 -45.27 -26.06
CA ALA A 9 -38.41 -44.24 -25.04
C ALA A 9 -37.00 -43.62 -25.08
N ASP A 10 -35.99 -44.34 -25.57
CA ASP A 10 -34.60 -43.83 -25.60
C ASP A 10 -34.37 -42.74 -26.66
N ASN A 11 -35.25 -42.68 -27.68
CA ASN A 11 -35.17 -41.78 -28.82
C ASN A 11 -33.81 -41.85 -29.56
N ILE A 12 -33.33 -43.07 -29.77
CA ILE A 12 -32.06 -43.39 -30.44
C ILE A 12 -32.30 -43.93 -31.85
N THR A 13 -31.52 -43.43 -32.81
CA THR A 13 -31.42 -43.96 -34.17
C THR A 13 -30.00 -44.46 -34.41
N VAL A 14 -29.86 -45.67 -34.98
CA VAL A 14 -28.57 -46.24 -35.38
C VAL A 14 -28.50 -46.31 -36.91
N MET A 15 -27.45 -45.76 -37.50
CA MET A 15 -27.21 -45.76 -38.94
C MET A 15 -25.85 -46.38 -39.27
N ILE A 16 -25.85 -47.42 -40.10
CA ILE A 16 -24.64 -48.10 -40.59
C ILE A 16 -24.54 -47.81 -42.08
N LYS A 17 -23.57 -46.98 -42.48
CA LYS A 17 -23.40 -46.52 -43.86
C LYS A 17 -22.03 -46.89 -44.42
N LEU A 18 -21.94 -47.05 -45.74
CA LEU A 18 -20.67 -47.31 -46.42
C LEU A 18 -19.73 -46.12 -46.22
N ARG A 19 -18.44 -46.38 -45.98
CA ARG A 19 -17.41 -45.33 -45.92
C ARG A 19 -17.25 -44.68 -47.30
N PRO A 20 -17.12 -43.33 -47.38
CA PRO A 20 -16.76 -42.66 -48.63
C PRO A 20 -15.51 -43.27 -49.28
N SER A 21 -15.47 -43.22 -50.62
CA SER A 21 -14.39 -43.74 -51.49
C SER A 21 -14.01 -45.23 -51.37
N VAL A 22 -14.79 -46.08 -50.69
CA VAL A 22 -14.57 -47.55 -50.65
C VAL A 22 -15.45 -48.28 -51.68
N SER A 23 -14.91 -49.33 -52.30
CA SER A 23 -15.62 -50.14 -53.31
C SER A 23 -16.70 -51.05 -52.71
N ARG A 24 -17.67 -51.46 -53.55
CA ARG A 24 -18.86 -52.25 -53.17
C ARG A 24 -18.55 -53.75 -52.89
N GLY A 25 -17.49 -54.05 -52.16
CA GLY A 25 -17.05 -55.42 -51.84
C GLY A 25 -17.74 -56.07 -50.63
N CYS A 26 -18.48 -55.30 -49.84
CA CYS A 26 -19.19 -55.80 -48.66
C CYS A 26 -20.58 -55.16 -48.52
N HIS A 27 -21.54 -55.96 -48.05
CA HIS A 27 -22.94 -55.56 -47.89
C HIS A 27 -23.51 -56.01 -46.54
N ILE A 28 -24.61 -55.38 -46.15
CA ILE A 28 -25.42 -55.72 -44.98
C ILE A 28 -26.57 -56.62 -45.45
N ARG A 29 -26.64 -57.86 -44.94
CA ARG A 29 -27.73 -58.80 -45.18
C ARG A 29 -28.72 -58.75 -44.01
N VAL A 30 -29.96 -58.36 -44.30
CA VAL A 30 -31.09 -58.25 -43.37
C VAL A 30 -32.20 -59.19 -43.83
N LYS A 31 -32.46 -60.27 -43.09
CA LYS A 31 -33.24 -61.42 -43.59
C LYS A 31 -32.68 -61.87 -44.96
N ASN A 32 -33.50 -61.87 -46.02
CA ASN A 32 -33.07 -62.21 -47.39
C ASN A 32 -32.63 -60.98 -48.23
N ALA A 33 -32.76 -59.76 -47.71
CA ALA A 33 -32.42 -58.54 -48.45
C ALA A 33 -30.95 -58.16 -48.26
N ILE A 34 -30.32 -57.70 -49.34
CA ILE A 34 -28.96 -57.14 -49.34
C ILE A 34 -29.08 -55.61 -49.41
N ARG A 35 -28.33 -54.89 -48.56
CA ARG A 35 -28.33 -53.43 -48.48
C ARG A 35 -26.90 -52.88 -48.38
N SER A 36 -26.69 -51.67 -48.87
CA SER A 36 -25.45 -50.89 -48.72
C SER A 36 -25.48 -49.93 -47.52
N GLU A 37 -26.63 -49.80 -46.87
CA GLU A 37 -26.87 -48.97 -45.70
C GLU A 37 -27.98 -49.59 -44.84
N LEU A 38 -27.93 -49.37 -43.53
CA LEU A 38 -28.97 -49.79 -42.59
C LEU A 38 -29.23 -48.68 -41.56
N SER A 39 -30.42 -48.06 -41.65
CA SER A 39 -31.00 -47.25 -40.57
C SER A 39 -31.91 -48.13 -39.71
N ILE A 40 -31.85 -47.96 -38.39
CA ILE A 40 -32.67 -48.61 -37.35
C ILE A 40 -33.24 -47.50 -36.47
N LYS A 41 -34.57 -47.43 -36.35
CA LYS A 41 -35.31 -46.35 -35.69
C LYS A 41 -35.71 -46.68 -34.24
N PRO A 42 -36.09 -45.69 -33.40
CA PRO A 42 -36.57 -45.94 -32.05
C PRO A 42 -37.77 -46.90 -32.04
N GLY A 43 -37.68 -47.98 -31.28
CA GLY A 43 -38.71 -49.03 -31.22
C GLY A 43 -38.50 -50.22 -32.18
N GLU A 44 -37.50 -50.17 -33.08
CA GLU A 44 -37.20 -51.28 -33.98
C GLU A 44 -36.23 -52.31 -33.36
N ASN A 45 -36.41 -53.58 -33.73
CA ASN A 45 -35.47 -54.66 -33.46
C ASN A 45 -35.06 -55.31 -34.79
N VAL A 46 -33.78 -55.25 -35.12
CA VAL A 46 -33.24 -55.67 -36.43
C VAL A 46 -32.07 -56.63 -36.24
N THR A 47 -32.19 -57.80 -36.87
CA THR A 47 -31.13 -58.80 -36.97
C THR A 47 -30.47 -58.79 -38.34
N PHE A 48 -29.14 -58.78 -38.37
CA PHE A 48 -28.37 -58.67 -39.61
C PHE A 48 -27.01 -59.37 -39.57
N THR A 49 -26.37 -59.45 -40.73
CA THR A 49 -25.02 -59.99 -40.95
C THR A 49 -24.29 -59.16 -42.00
N PHE A 50 -22.95 -59.13 -41.95
CA PHE A 50 -22.13 -58.61 -43.05
C PHE A 50 -21.76 -59.75 -44.00
N THR A 51 -21.57 -59.46 -45.28
CA THR A 51 -21.12 -60.45 -46.28
C THR A 51 -19.59 -60.64 -46.31
N CYS A 52 -18.83 -59.85 -45.56
CA CYS A 52 -17.37 -59.90 -45.48
C CYS A 52 -16.88 -60.12 -44.05
N SER A 53 -15.62 -60.57 -43.92
CA SER A 53 -14.93 -60.80 -42.65
C SER A 53 -14.33 -59.55 -41.99
N THR A 54 -14.20 -58.45 -42.73
CA THR A 54 -13.54 -57.19 -42.30
C THR A 54 -14.45 -55.97 -42.49
N PRO A 55 -15.67 -55.95 -41.92
CA PRO A 55 -16.65 -54.89 -42.15
C PRO A 55 -16.19 -53.51 -41.67
N GLU A 56 -15.26 -53.43 -40.72
CA GLU A 56 -14.64 -52.21 -40.20
C GLU A 56 -13.90 -51.38 -41.27
N LYS A 57 -13.53 -52.01 -42.39
CA LYS A 57 -12.90 -51.33 -43.54
C LYS A 57 -13.92 -50.69 -44.48
N TYR A 58 -15.16 -51.16 -44.47
CA TYR A 58 -16.21 -50.78 -45.43
C TYR A 58 -17.32 -49.92 -44.81
N PHE A 59 -17.61 -50.08 -43.52
CA PHE A 59 -18.75 -49.46 -42.85
C PHE A 59 -18.35 -48.58 -41.67
N VAL A 60 -19.04 -47.46 -41.53
CA VAL A 60 -19.01 -46.60 -40.34
C VAL A 60 -20.40 -46.58 -39.70
N MET A 61 -20.45 -46.36 -38.39
CA MET A 61 -21.70 -46.29 -37.63
C MET A 61 -21.89 -44.92 -37.00
N GLU A 62 -23.08 -44.35 -37.15
CA GLU A 62 -23.54 -43.17 -36.43
C GLU A 62 -24.68 -43.57 -35.51
N ILE A 63 -24.60 -43.13 -34.24
CA ILE A 63 -25.59 -43.40 -33.20
C ILE A 63 -26.08 -42.05 -32.70
N GLN A 64 -27.26 -41.64 -33.14
CA GLN A 64 -27.86 -40.37 -32.75
C GLN A 64 -28.88 -40.58 -31.63
N LYS A 65 -28.71 -39.88 -30.50
CA LYS A 65 -29.68 -39.78 -29.40
C LYS A 65 -30.22 -38.35 -29.32
N ASN A 66 -31.54 -38.20 -29.44
CA ASN A 66 -32.20 -36.90 -29.36
C ASN A 66 -32.82 -36.71 -27.96
N ILE A 67 -32.35 -35.72 -27.22
CA ILE A 67 -32.71 -35.45 -25.82
C ILE A 67 -33.44 -34.11 -25.75
N ASP A 68 -34.70 -34.13 -25.31
CA ASP A 68 -35.51 -32.92 -25.10
C ASP A 68 -35.50 -32.55 -23.61
N CYS A 69 -34.72 -31.52 -23.28
CA CYS A 69 -34.69 -30.89 -21.96
C CYS A 69 -35.57 -29.62 -21.88
N VAL A 70 -36.34 -29.29 -22.93
CA VAL A 70 -37.32 -28.19 -22.92
C VAL A 70 -38.65 -28.68 -22.38
N SER A 71 -39.19 -29.75 -22.98
CA SER A 71 -40.49 -30.34 -22.59
C SER A 71 -40.35 -31.63 -21.78
N GLY A 72 -39.17 -32.26 -21.79
CA GLY A 72 -38.89 -33.51 -21.09
C GLY A 72 -37.95 -33.36 -19.88
N PRO A 73 -37.88 -34.40 -19.02
CA PRO A 73 -36.91 -34.46 -17.93
C PRO A 73 -35.49 -34.58 -18.51
N CYS A 74 -34.61 -33.67 -18.11
CA CYS A 74 -33.23 -33.65 -18.60
C CYS A 74 -32.38 -34.72 -17.88
N PRO A 75 -31.63 -35.57 -18.61
CA PRO A 75 -30.84 -36.63 -18.01
C PRO A 75 -29.54 -36.09 -17.41
N PHE A 76 -29.64 -35.54 -16.19
CA PHE A 76 -28.48 -35.15 -15.39
C PHE A 76 -27.69 -36.39 -14.93
N GLY A 77 -26.36 -36.27 -14.89
CA GLY A 77 -25.46 -37.40 -14.61
C GLY A 77 -24.77 -37.97 -15.85
N ASP A 78 -24.17 -39.15 -15.69
CA ASP A 78 -23.23 -39.74 -16.66
C ASP A 78 -23.91 -40.21 -17.94
N VAL A 79 -23.39 -39.78 -19.09
CA VAL A 79 -23.94 -40.14 -20.40
C VAL A 79 -23.34 -41.46 -20.87
N HIS A 80 -24.06 -42.56 -20.69
CA HIS A 80 -23.60 -43.89 -21.09
C HIS A 80 -23.63 -44.14 -22.61
N LEU A 81 -22.73 -45.00 -23.10
CA LEU A 81 -22.71 -45.43 -24.50
C LEU A 81 -23.77 -46.53 -24.73
N TYR A 82 -24.85 -46.19 -25.42
CA TYR A 82 -25.96 -47.09 -25.74
C TYR A 82 -26.30 -46.99 -27.26
N PRO A 83 -26.69 -48.08 -27.94
CA PRO A 83 -26.90 -49.44 -27.43
C PRO A 83 -25.61 -50.21 -27.16
N LEU A 84 -25.73 -51.23 -26.31
CA LEU A 84 -24.70 -52.22 -26.03
C LEU A 84 -24.66 -53.29 -27.14
N GLY A 85 -23.55 -54.03 -27.26
CA GLY A 85 -23.43 -55.17 -28.19
C GLY A 85 -23.27 -54.80 -29.68
N LEU A 86 -22.97 -53.55 -29.99
CA LEU A 86 -22.73 -53.08 -31.36
C LEU A 86 -21.56 -53.81 -32.04
N PRO A 87 -21.60 -54.04 -33.37
CA PRO A 87 -20.46 -54.54 -34.13
C PRO A 87 -19.27 -53.58 -34.04
N ARG A 88 -18.05 -54.15 -34.12
CA ARG A 88 -16.77 -53.43 -34.12
C ARG A 88 -16.58 -52.65 -35.43
N LEU A 89 -17.17 -51.46 -35.50
CA LEU A 89 -16.99 -50.47 -36.57
C LEU A 89 -16.48 -49.16 -35.96
N ASN A 90 -15.93 -48.27 -36.79
CA ASN A 90 -15.74 -46.88 -36.36
C ASN A 90 -17.12 -46.29 -36.02
N ARG A 91 -17.26 -45.78 -34.80
CA ARG A 91 -18.52 -45.32 -34.21
C ARG A 91 -18.43 -43.81 -33.96
N THR A 92 -19.44 -43.07 -34.39
CA THR A 92 -19.66 -41.68 -33.96
C THR A 92 -20.95 -41.65 -33.16
N TYR A 93 -20.85 -41.40 -31.86
CA TYR A 93 -22.02 -41.12 -31.02
C TYR A 93 -22.33 -39.64 -31.10
N ILE A 94 -23.60 -39.28 -31.28
CA ILE A 94 -24.10 -37.92 -31.41
C ILE A 94 -25.27 -37.74 -30.43
N TRP A 95 -25.17 -36.74 -29.56
CA TRP A 95 -26.23 -36.35 -28.64
C TRP A 95 -26.72 -34.95 -29.01
N ASP A 96 -27.91 -34.86 -29.60
CA ASP A 96 -28.65 -33.61 -29.85
C ASP A 96 -29.46 -33.30 -28.58
N VAL A 97 -28.98 -32.35 -27.76
CA VAL A 97 -29.59 -31.97 -26.50
C VAL A 97 -30.25 -30.60 -26.63
N LYS A 98 -31.58 -30.59 -26.71
CA LYS A 98 -32.38 -29.37 -26.85
C LYS A 98 -32.70 -28.80 -25.47
N ALA A 99 -32.31 -27.55 -25.24
CA ALA A 99 -32.63 -26.81 -24.03
C ALA A 99 -33.17 -25.41 -24.39
N SER A 100 -33.73 -24.72 -23.39
CA SER A 100 -34.28 -23.37 -23.57
C SER A 100 -33.16 -22.37 -23.90
N THR A 101 -33.38 -21.47 -24.87
CA THR A 101 -32.43 -20.40 -25.23
C THR A 101 -32.15 -19.42 -24.08
N LYS A 102 -33.00 -19.40 -23.03
CA LYS A 102 -32.79 -18.62 -21.80
C LYS A 102 -32.03 -19.38 -20.71
N ALA A 103 -31.58 -20.61 -20.98
CA ALA A 103 -30.86 -21.45 -20.04
C ALA A 103 -29.54 -21.93 -20.65
N GLY A 104 -28.51 -22.08 -19.82
CA GLY A 104 -27.28 -22.74 -20.20
C GLY A 104 -27.26 -24.19 -19.72
N LEU A 105 -26.60 -25.07 -20.49
CA LEU A 105 -26.30 -26.45 -20.10
C LEU A 105 -24.84 -26.56 -19.66
N GLU A 106 -24.58 -27.20 -18.52
CA GLU A 106 -23.22 -27.47 -18.04
C GLU A 106 -22.80 -28.91 -18.38
N LEU A 107 -21.82 -29.04 -19.29
CA LEU A 107 -21.07 -30.27 -19.50
C LEU A 107 -19.84 -30.29 -18.59
N LYS A 108 -19.60 -31.41 -17.91
CA LYS A 108 -18.43 -31.63 -17.07
C LYS A 108 -17.74 -32.92 -17.50
N PHE A 109 -16.41 -32.90 -17.49
CA PHE A 109 -15.57 -33.98 -18.01
C PHE A 109 -14.85 -34.69 -16.86
N SER A 110 -14.93 -36.02 -16.87
CA SER A 110 -14.19 -36.85 -15.91
C SER A 110 -12.71 -36.93 -16.31
N THR A 111 -11.82 -37.15 -15.33
CA THR A 111 -10.39 -37.26 -15.61
C THR A 111 -10.08 -38.54 -16.42
N PRO A 112 -9.26 -38.48 -17.49
CA PRO A 112 -8.50 -37.31 -17.98
C PRO A 112 -9.36 -36.30 -18.75
N TRP A 113 -9.22 -35.03 -18.37
CA TRP A 113 -9.90 -33.86 -18.95
C TRP A 113 -9.57 -33.64 -20.43
N LEU A 114 -10.25 -32.69 -21.07
CA LEU A 114 -10.12 -32.42 -22.50
C LEU A 114 -8.99 -31.42 -22.85
N ARG A 115 -8.38 -31.57 -24.03
CA ARG A 115 -7.47 -30.61 -24.68
C ARG A 115 -8.09 -30.16 -26.00
N GLN A 116 -8.30 -28.87 -26.20
CA GLN A 116 -8.73 -28.33 -27.50
C GLN A 116 -7.61 -28.54 -28.53
N ILE A 117 -7.95 -28.88 -29.77
CA ILE A 117 -6.97 -29.17 -30.84
C ILE A 117 -7.17 -28.31 -32.08
N GLU A 118 -6.07 -28.03 -32.78
CA GLU A 118 -6.09 -27.13 -33.94
C GLU A 118 -6.71 -27.81 -35.19
N PRO A 119 -7.28 -27.04 -36.13
CA PRO A 119 -7.85 -27.56 -37.37
C PRO A 119 -6.84 -28.37 -38.19
N GLY A 120 -7.06 -29.68 -38.28
CA GLY A 120 -6.16 -30.63 -38.98
C GLY A 120 -5.26 -31.45 -38.06
N GLU A 121 -5.19 -31.14 -36.76
CA GLU A 121 -4.60 -32.02 -35.76
C GLU A 121 -5.47 -33.29 -35.56
N THR A 122 -4.84 -34.43 -35.26
CA THR A 122 -5.53 -35.69 -34.93
C THR A 122 -5.10 -36.21 -33.58
N CYS A 123 -6.06 -36.64 -32.75
CA CYS A 123 -5.78 -37.17 -31.42
C CYS A 123 -4.85 -38.42 -31.47
N PRO A 124 -3.85 -38.54 -30.57
CA PRO A 124 -2.91 -39.68 -30.56
C PRO A 124 -3.58 -41.05 -30.37
N ASP A 125 -4.79 -41.08 -29.79
CA ASP A 125 -5.63 -42.26 -29.57
C ASP A 125 -6.80 -42.36 -30.56
N LEU A 126 -6.85 -41.48 -31.58
CA LEU A 126 -7.92 -41.32 -32.57
C LEU A 126 -9.32 -41.06 -31.97
N ILE A 127 -9.40 -40.66 -30.69
CA ILE A 127 -10.67 -40.43 -29.97
C ILE A 127 -10.88 -38.93 -29.79
N SER A 128 -11.76 -38.36 -30.61
CA SER A 128 -12.08 -36.93 -30.61
C SER A 128 -13.51 -36.65 -30.15
N TYR A 129 -13.64 -35.55 -29.40
CA TYR A 129 -14.89 -34.94 -28.98
C TYR A 129 -15.10 -33.67 -29.81
N ASN A 130 -16.29 -33.43 -30.32
CA ASN A 130 -16.66 -32.19 -31.00
C ASN A 130 -17.89 -31.60 -30.31
N ILE A 131 -17.81 -30.33 -29.90
CA ILE A 131 -18.82 -29.64 -29.10
C ILE A 131 -19.39 -28.49 -29.92
N ASN A 132 -20.69 -28.53 -30.22
CA ASN A 132 -21.37 -27.47 -30.98
C ASN A 132 -22.54 -26.91 -30.16
N SER A 133 -22.64 -25.60 -30.04
CA SER A 133 -23.83 -24.91 -29.50
C SER A 133 -24.86 -24.70 -30.61
N CYS A 134 -26.14 -24.74 -30.26
CA CYS A 134 -27.26 -24.43 -31.15
C CYS A 134 -28.07 -23.25 -30.61
N ILE A 135 -27.94 -22.09 -31.27
CA ILE A 135 -28.61 -20.82 -30.95
C ILE A 135 -29.39 -20.39 -32.18
N ASP A 136 -30.69 -20.15 -32.03
CA ASP A 136 -31.62 -19.62 -33.05
C ASP A 136 -31.50 -20.27 -34.45
N LYS A 137 -31.27 -21.59 -34.44
CA LYS A 137 -31.06 -22.52 -35.59
C LYS A 137 -29.67 -22.46 -36.24
N ALA A 138 -28.80 -21.52 -35.86
CA ALA A 138 -27.38 -21.58 -36.20
C ALA A 138 -26.67 -22.64 -35.34
N THR A 139 -25.60 -23.23 -35.89
CA THR A 139 -24.73 -24.19 -35.18
C THR A 139 -23.33 -23.61 -35.08
N VAL A 140 -22.85 -23.37 -33.85
CA VAL A 140 -21.55 -22.78 -33.56
C VAL A 140 -20.62 -23.85 -33.02
N ASN A 141 -19.52 -24.12 -33.70
CA ASN A 141 -18.50 -25.08 -33.27
C ASN A 141 -17.64 -24.44 -32.17
N ILE A 142 -17.73 -24.95 -30.95
CA ILE A 142 -16.96 -24.47 -29.79
C ILE A 142 -15.54 -25.04 -29.79
N GLY A 143 -15.36 -26.22 -30.40
CA GLY A 143 -14.06 -26.82 -30.63
C GLY A 143 -14.12 -28.33 -30.85
N THR A 144 -13.05 -28.85 -31.44
CA THR A 144 -12.70 -30.28 -31.36
C THR A 144 -11.66 -30.47 -30.27
N PHE A 145 -11.76 -31.57 -29.53
CA PHE A 145 -10.97 -31.85 -28.34
C PHE A 145 -10.50 -33.31 -28.31
N CYS A 146 -9.30 -33.53 -27.79
CA CYS A 146 -8.78 -34.85 -27.42
C CYS A 146 -8.85 -35.07 -25.91
N ARG A 147 -8.66 -36.31 -25.47
CA ARG A 147 -8.43 -36.65 -24.06
C ARG A 147 -7.05 -36.17 -23.59
N ASN A 148 -6.87 -36.07 -22.27
CA ASN A 148 -5.64 -35.69 -21.58
C ASN A 148 -5.19 -34.23 -21.82
N GLY A 149 -6.07 -33.30 -21.44
CA GLY A 149 -5.77 -31.87 -21.24
C GLY A 149 -6.21 -31.35 -19.88
N SER A 150 -6.69 -30.11 -19.86
CA SER A 150 -7.04 -29.33 -18.67
C SER A 150 -8.47 -28.77 -18.66
N VAL A 151 -9.21 -28.87 -19.78
CA VAL A 151 -10.61 -28.42 -19.87
C VAL A 151 -11.52 -29.37 -19.09
N SER A 152 -11.98 -28.90 -17.92
CA SER A 152 -12.76 -29.65 -16.95
C SER A 152 -14.27 -29.51 -17.16
N ARG A 153 -14.72 -28.37 -17.68
CA ARG A 153 -16.14 -28.08 -17.95
C ARG A 153 -16.32 -27.18 -19.16
N VAL A 154 -17.48 -27.29 -19.79
CA VAL A 154 -17.95 -26.39 -20.85
C VAL A 154 -19.42 -26.08 -20.58
N LYS A 155 -19.73 -24.81 -20.31
CA LYS A 155 -21.10 -24.28 -20.17
C LYS A 155 -21.51 -23.64 -21.49
N LEU A 156 -22.71 -23.92 -21.97
CA LEU A 156 -23.17 -23.55 -23.31
C LEU A 156 -24.56 -22.91 -23.23
N LEU A 157 -24.81 -21.85 -23.97
CA LEU A 157 -26.14 -21.25 -24.09
C LEU A 157 -27.02 -22.11 -25.02
N GLY A 158 -28.28 -22.30 -24.65
CA GLY A 158 -29.23 -23.04 -25.48
C GLY A 158 -28.92 -24.54 -25.59
N GLY A 159 -29.11 -25.09 -26.79
CA GLY A 159 -28.87 -26.51 -27.06
C GLY A 159 -27.41 -26.85 -27.32
N VAL A 160 -27.05 -28.13 -27.20
CA VAL A 160 -25.74 -28.66 -27.58
C VAL A 160 -25.86 -29.90 -28.46
N VAL A 161 -25.08 -29.95 -29.54
CA VAL A 161 -24.82 -31.16 -30.32
C VAL A 161 -23.41 -31.63 -29.98
N MET A 162 -23.37 -32.63 -29.08
CA MET A 162 -22.14 -33.28 -28.63
C MET A 162 -21.84 -34.49 -29.51
N SER A 163 -20.64 -34.58 -30.07
CA SER A 163 -20.21 -35.73 -30.87
C SER A 163 -18.94 -36.38 -30.29
N LEU A 164 -18.89 -37.72 -30.26
CA LEU A 164 -17.73 -38.51 -29.83
C LEU A 164 -17.39 -39.54 -30.92
N HIS A 165 -16.20 -39.42 -31.50
CA HIS A 165 -15.65 -40.39 -32.45
C HIS A 165 -14.81 -41.46 -31.74
N LEU A 166 -15.06 -42.73 -32.07
CA LEU A 166 -14.38 -43.90 -31.52
C LEU A 166 -13.95 -44.86 -32.64
N PRO A 167 -12.68 -45.30 -32.70
CA PRO A 167 -12.27 -46.32 -33.66
C PRO A 167 -12.88 -47.70 -33.34
N TRP A 168 -12.86 -48.59 -34.34
CA TRP A 168 -13.48 -49.92 -34.32
C TRP A 168 -12.97 -50.87 -33.22
N ASP A 169 -11.73 -50.68 -32.79
CA ASP A 169 -11.02 -51.44 -31.75
C ASP A 169 -11.13 -50.78 -30.36
N SER A 170 -11.64 -49.55 -30.26
CA SER A 170 -11.70 -48.80 -29.00
C SER A 170 -12.47 -49.54 -27.91
N PRO A 171 -11.84 -49.82 -26.74
CA PRO A 171 -12.45 -50.53 -25.61
C PRO A 171 -13.30 -49.62 -24.71
N LEU A 172 -13.55 -48.35 -25.10
CA LEU A 172 -14.34 -47.42 -24.29
C LEU A 172 -15.80 -47.88 -24.12
N THR A 173 -16.24 -47.90 -22.86
CA THR A 173 -17.60 -48.26 -22.42
C THR A 173 -18.40 -47.05 -21.90
N THR A 174 -17.74 -45.92 -21.63
CA THR A 174 -18.34 -44.66 -21.16
C THR A 174 -17.98 -43.51 -22.09
N SER A 175 -18.81 -42.46 -22.10
CA SER A 175 -18.52 -41.26 -22.90
C SER A 175 -17.42 -40.38 -22.32
N GLY A 176 -17.17 -40.45 -21.00
CA GLY A 176 -16.22 -39.58 -20.29
C GLY A 176 -16.77 -38.21 -19.88
N PHE A 177 -18.04 -37.89 -20.19
CA PHE A 177 -18.68 -36.64 -19.79
C PHE A 177 -20.02 -36.87 -19.09
N ASN A 178 -20.44 -35.88 -18.31
CA ASN A 178 -21.77 -35.82 -17.70
C ASN A 178 -22.45 -34.45 -17.90
N ILE A 179 -23.77 -34.49 -17.92
CA ILE A 179 -24.62 -33.30 -17.95
C ILE A 179 -24.85 -32.93 -16.48
N ALA A 180 -24.15 -31.90 -16.01
CA ALA A 180 -24.02 -31.63 -14.57
C ALA A 180 -25.17 -30.78 -14.02
N ASN A 181 -25.58 -29.73 -14.74
CA ASN A 181 -26.61 -28.79 -14.29
C ASN A 181 -27.22 -28.00 -15.47
N ARG A 182 -28.35 -27.33 -15.20
CA ARG A 182 -28.91 -26.26 -16.02
C ARG A 182 -28.77 -24.94 -15.26
N ALA A 183 -27.91 -24.04 -15.74
CA ALA A 183 -27.65 -22.75 -15.10
C ALA A 183 -27.75 -21.63 -16.15
N SER A 184 -28.36 -20.49 -15.81
CA SER A 184 -28.43 -19.36 -16.74
C SER A 184 -27.06 -18.74 -16.96
N ILE A 185 -26.72 -18.48 -18.22
CA ILE A 185 -25.53 -17.72 -18.62
C ILE A 185 -25.94 -16.64 -19.62
N LYS A 186 -25.25 -15.49 -19.61
CA LYS A 186 -25.45 -14.36 -20.54
C LYS A 186 -24.32 -14.28 -21.58
N ARG A 187 -23.87 -15.44 -22.06
CA ARG A 187 -22.63 -15.66 -22.83
C ARG A 187 -22.81 -16.91 -23.68
N LEU A 188 -22.37 -16.90 -24.94
CA LEU A 188 -22.30 -18.07 -25.84
C LEU A 188 -21.82 -19.34 -25.12
N CYS A 189 -20.68 -19.24 -24.44
CA CYS A 189 -20.04 -20.36 -23.77
C CYS A 189 -19.09 -19.89 -22.66
N ILE A 190 -18.86 -20.76 -21.66
CA ILE A 190 -17.80 -20.64 -20.65
C ILE A 190 -17.00 -21.95 -20.59
N ILE A 191 -15.70 -21.90 -20.90
CA ILE A 191 -14.76 -23.04 -20.79
C ILE A 191 -13.99 -22.93 -19.47
N GLU A 192 -14.13 -23.92 -18.58
CA GLU A 192 -13.31 -24.05 -17.35
C GLU A 192 -12.05 -24.86 -17.65
N SER A 193 -10.88 -24.33 -17.31
CA SER A 193 -9.57 -25.00 -17.43
C SER A 193 -8.86 -25.04 -16.08
N ILE A 194 -8.54 -26.23 -15.57
CA ILE A 194 -7.82 -26.41 -14.31
C ILE A 194 -6.34 -26.72 -14.57
N LEU A 195 -5.46 -25.83 -14.13
CA LEU A 195 -4.02 -25.89 -14.36
C LEU A 195 -3.30 -26.26 -13.06
N LYS A 196 -3.15 -27.57 -12.80
CA LYS A 196 -2.70 -28.12 -11.50
C LYS A 196 -1.24 -27.81 -11.11
N GLY A 197 -0.44 -27.28 -12.02
CA GLY A 197 0.99 -27.08 -11.84
C GLY A 197 1.62 -26.31 -13.00
N GLU A 198 2.94 -26.34 -13.11
CA GLU A 198 3.65 -25.77 -14.25
C GLU A 198 3.17 -26.44 -15.54
N SER A 199 2.60 -25.64 -16.43
CA SER A 199 1.86 -26.14 -17.60
C SER A 199 1.64 -25.01 -18.60
N SER A 200 1.34 -25.37 -19.85
CA SER A 200 0.74 -24.43 -20.79
C SER A 200 -0.43 -25.08 -21.50
N ILE A 201 -1.41 -24.25 -21.87
CA ILE A 201 -2.62 -24.64 -22.60
C ILE A 201 -2.78 -23.67 -23.77
N THR A 202 -3.01 -24.21 -24.97
CA THR A 202 -3.43 -23.44 -26.14
C THR A 202 -4.95 -23.56 -26.29
N LEU A 203 -5.61 -22.44 -26.57
CA LEU A 203 -7.06 -22.32 -26.71
C LEU A 203 -7.42 -21.44 -27.92
N MET A 204 -8.63 -21.66 -28.44
CA MET A 204 -9.17 -20.98 -29.62
C MET A 204 -10.57 -20.42 -29.38
N SER A 205 -10.87 -19.34 -30.10
CA SER A 205 -12.23 -18.85 -30.32
C SER A 205 -13.12 -19.91 -30.98
N PRO A 206 -14.45 -19.89 -30.74
CA PRO A 206 -15.42 -20.60 -31.55
C PRO A 206 -15.20 -20.44 -33.07
N ASN A 207 -15.57 -21.48 -33.82
CA ASN A 207 -15.43 -21.65 -35.27
C ASN A 207 -14.01 -21.46 -35.84
N TYR A 208 -12.95 -21.39 -35.02
CA TYR A 208 -11.59 -21.11 -35.51
C TYR A 208 -11.18 -22.06 -36.66
N PRO A 209 -10.68 -21.55 -37.81
CA PRO A 209 -10.24 -20.18 -38.07
C PRO A 209 -11.27 -19.34 -38.84
N LEU A 210 -12.52 -19.82 -38.98
CA LEU A 210 -13.54 -19.28 -39.90
C LEU A 210 -14.18 -17.97 -39.45
N GLY A 211 -14.34 -17.75 -38.14
CA GLY A 211 -14.85 -16.50 -37.58
C GLY A 211 -15.73 -16.66 -36.34
N PHE A 212 -15.44 -15.83 -35.33
CA PHE A 212 -16.25 -15.70 -34.13
C PHE A 212 -17.65 -15.15 -34.46
N PRO A 213 -18.73 -15.62 -33.82
CA PRO A 213 -20.09 -15.12 -34.09
C PRO A 213 -20.27 -13.63 -33.76
N GLU A 214 -21.15 -12.96 -34.49
CA GLU A 214 -21.50 -11.55 -34.30
C GLU A 214 -22.22 -11.30 -32.96
N ASP A 215 -21.97 -10.15 -32.34
CA ASP A 215 -22.44 -9.69 -31.00
C ASP A 215 -22.23 -10.64 -29.79
N GLU A 216 -21.68 -11.84 -30.01
CA GLU A 216 -21.56 -12.83 -28.95
C GLU A 216 -20.45 -12.56 -27.93
N LEU A 217 -20.58 -13.19 -26.76
CA LEU A 217 -19.63 -13.09 -25.65
C LEU A 217 -19.16 -14.47 -25.21
N MET A 218 -17.85 -14.72 -25.34
CA MET A 218 -17.20 -15.97 -24.96
C MET A 218 -16.31 -15.79 -23.74
N THR A 219 -16.19 -16.78 -22.86
CA THR A 219 -15.34 -16.72 -21.67
C THR A 219 -14.54 -17.99 -21.42
N TRP A 220 -13.30 -17.82 -20.99
CA TRP A 220 -12.43 -18.87 -20.46
C TRP A 220 -12.13 -18.57 -18.99
N GLN A 221 -12.35 -19.55 -18.13
CA GLN A 221 -12.15 -19.51 -16.69
C GLN A 221 -10.94 -20.37 -16.34
N PHE A 222 -9.88 -19.75 -15.81
CA PHE A 222 -8.64 -20.43 -15.47
C PHE A 222 -8.53 -20.63 -13.97
N VAL A 223 -8.47 -21.89 -13.52
CA VAL A 223 -8.24 -22.24 -12.12
C VAL A 223 -6.75 -22.49 -11.93
N VAL A 224 -6.08 -21.57 -11.21
CA VAL A 224 -4.62 -21.51 -11.07
C VAL A 224 -4.23 -21.49 -9.59
N PRO A 225 -3.28 -22.34 -9.13
CA PRO A 225 -2.78 -22.34 -7.76
C PRO A 225 -2.25 -20.96 -7.31
N SER A 226 -2.55 -20.56 -6.07
CA SER A 226 -2.19 -19.23 -5.54
C SER A 226 -0.67 -18.97 -5.43
N ASN A 227 0.13 -20.03 -5.35
CA ASN A 227 1.60 -19.99 -5.36
C ASN A 227 2.21 -19.92 -6.78
N MET A 228 1.39 -19.95 -7.83
CA MET A 228 1.82 -19.88 -9.22
C MET A 228 1.35 -18.58 -9.87
N ARG A 229 1.89 -18.27 -11.04
CA ARG A 229 1.55 -17.09 -11.82
C ARG A 229 1.22 -17.50 -13.25
N ALA A 230 0.16 -16.90 -13.80
CA ALA A 230 -0.27 -17.12 -15.18
C ALA A 230 0.11 -15.93 -16.06
N SER A 231 0.47 -16.21 -17.31
CA SER A 231 0.70 -15.19 -18.34
C SER A 231 0.00 -15.60 -19.63
N VAL A 232 -0.63 -14.65 -20.30
CA VAL A 232 -1.41 -14.87 -21.52
C VAL A 232 -0.65 -14.35 -22.74
N PHE A 233 -0.58 -15.15 -23.80
CA PHE A 233 0.12 -14.83 -25.04
C PHE A 233 -0.81 -15.07 -26.23
N PHE A 234 -0.97 -14.09 -27.12
CA PHE A 234 -1.75 -14.25 -28.35
C PHE A 234 -0.81 -14.66 -29.49
N HIS A 235 -1.11 -15.78 -30.16
CA HIS A 235 -0.27 -16.35 -31.22
C HIS A 235 -0.76 -16.00 -32.62
N ASN A 236 -2.08 -15.98 -32.83
CA ASN A 236 -2.71 -15.57 -34.07
C ASN A 236 -4.08 -14.96 -33.78
N TYR A 237 -4.31 -13.73 -34.20
CA TYR A 237 -5.61 -13.09 -34.16
C TYR A 237 -5.87 -12.32 -35.46
N SER A 238 -7.14 -12.05 -35.72
CA SER A 238 -7.57 -11.07 -36.72
C SER A 238 -8.82 -10.37 -36.18
N LEU A 239 -9.09 -9.18 -36.75
CA LEU A 239 -10.12 -8.25 -36.32
C LEU A 239 -11.35 -8.33 -37.24
N SER A 240 -12.50 -7.89 -36.74
CA SER A 240 -13.68 -7.59 -37.56
C SER A 240 -13.76 -6.10 -37.91
N ASN A 241 -14.46 -5.76 -38.99
CA ASN A 241 -14.79 -4.36 -39.28
C ASN A 241 -16.09 -4.01 -38.55
N CYS A 242 -15.95 -3.45 -37.34
CA CYS A 242 -17.08 -3.10 -36.49
C CYS A 242 -17.79 -1.83 -37.00
N GLU A 243 -19.10 -1.91 -37.25
CA GLU A 243 -19.95 -0.73 -37.44
C GLU A 243 -20.39 -0.15 -36.09
N ARG A 244 -20.70 -1.02 -35.11
CA ARG A 244 -21.14 -0.63 -33.77
C ARG A 244 -20.57 -1.56 -32.70
N LYS A 245 -20.33 -0.99 -31.50
CA LYS A 245 -19.57 -1.59 -30.38
C LYS A 245 -18.08 -1.80 -30.74
N GLU A 246 -17.22 -1.84 -29.72
CA GLU A 246 -15.80 -2.20 -29.90
C GLU A 246 -15.56 -3.67 -29.51
N GLU A 247 -14.94 -4.41 -30.42
CA GLU A 247 -14.33 -5.72 -30.16
C GLU A 247 -13.22 -5.57 -29.10
N ARG A 248 -13.21 -6.43 -28.09
CA ARG A 248 -12.32 -6.27 -26.93
C ARG A 248 -12.13 -7.56 -26.14
N VAL A 249 -11.05 -7.59 -25.35
CA VAL A 249 -10.77 -8.64 -24.38
C VAL A 249 -11.01 -8.09 -22.97
N GLU A 250 -11.79 -8.82 -22.18
CA GLU A 250 -12.15 -8.45 -20.80
C GLU A 250 -11.55 -9.45 -19.80
N TYR A 251 -10.67 -8.97 -18.92
CA TYR A 251 -10.01 -9.77 -17.88
C TYR A 251 -10.63 -9.50 -16.51
N TYR A 252 -11.21 -10.53 -15.89
CA TYR A 252 -11.68 -10.48 -14.51
C TYR A 252 -10.61 -11.06 -13.59
N ILE A 253 -9.77 -10.17 -13.03
CA ILE A 253 -8.61 -10.52 -12.21
C ILE A 253 -8.91 -10.19 -10.72
N PRO A 254 -8.66 -11.12 -9.77
CA PRO A 254 -8.81 -10.84 -8.35
C PRO A 254 -7.91 -9.68 -7.89
N GLY A 255 -8.50 -8.69 -7.20
CA GLY A 255 -7.73 -7.56 -6.65
C GLY A 255 -7.23 -6.54 -7.68
N SER A 256 -7.92 -6.39 -8.81
CA SER A 256 -7.85 -5.20 -9.68
C SER A 256 -8.96 -4.18 -9.33
N LEU A 257 -8.71 -2.89 -9.57
CA LEU A 257 -9.71 -1.81 -9.38
C LEU A 257 -10.68 -1.71 -10.55
N SER A 258 -10.15 -1.80 -11.78
CA SER A 258 -10.93 -1.86 -13.00
C SER A 258 -11.23 -3.32 -13.29
N ASN A 259 -12.39 -3.82 -12.85
CA ASN A 259 -12.78 -5.23 -13.03
C ASN A 259 -14.14 -5.28 -13.75
N PRO A 260 -14.22 -5.70 -15.03
CA PRO A 260 -13.11 -6.22 -15.85
C PRO A 260 -12.08 -5.16 -16.26
N GLU A 261 -10.83 -5.60 -16.46
CA GLU A 261 -9.82 -4.82 -17.19
C GLU A 261 -10.08 -5.02 -18.70
N VAL A 262 -10.10 -3.93 -19.47
CA VAL A 262 -10.44 -3.93 -20.90
C VAL A 262 -9.19 -3.66 -21.73
N PHE A 263 -8.90 -4.56 -22.66
CA PHE A 263 -7.75 -4.48 -23.59
C PHE A 263 -8.23 -4.67 -25.03
N LYS A 264 -7.51 -4.05 -25.98
CA LYS A 264 -7.64 -4.37 -27.41
C LYS A 264 -6.81 -5.61 -27.72
N LEU A 265 -7.17 -6.33 -28.80
CA LEU A 265 -6.42 -7.53 -29.22
C LEU A 265 -4.98 -7.21 -29.65
N SER A 266 -4.71 -5.95 -30.01
CA SER A 266 -3.39 -5.39 -30.31
C SER A 266 -2.47 -5.16 -29.11
N ASP A 267 -3.03 -5.12 -27.90
CA ASP A 267 -2.32 -4.61 -26.73
C ASP A 267 -1.41 -5.69 -26.10
N SER A 268 -0.48 -5.26 -25.24
CA SER A 268 0.31 -6.19 -24.43
C SER A 268 -0.58 -6.86 -23.38
N GLN A 269 -0.81 -8.17 -23.53
CA GLN A 269 -1.74 -8.93 -22.70
C GLN A 269 -1.19 -9.18 -21.28
N PRO A 270 -2.06 -9.39 -20.27
CA PRO A 270 -1.63 -9.50 -18.88
C PRO A 270 -0.68 -10.67 -18.59
N ALA A 271 0.37 -10.36 -17.83
CA ALA A 271 1.41 -11.30 -17.41
C ALA A 271 1.60 -11.29 -15.89
N ASN A 272 2.01 -12.42 -15.33
CA ASN A 272 2.16 -12.67 -13.89
C ASN A 272 0.86 -12.48 -13.07
N ILE A 273 -0.28 -12.86 -13.64
CA ILE A 273 -1.59 -12.89 -12.97
C ILE A 273 -1.51 -13.86 -11.78
N ALA A 274 -2.04 -13.45 -10.61
CA ALA A 274 -2.01 -14.23 -9.38
C ALA A 274 -3.34 -14.95 -9.10
N GLY A 275 -3.28 -16.28 -9.00
CA GLY A 275 -4.46 -17.11 -8.75
C GLY A 275 -5.42 -17.21 -9.95
N SER A 276 -6.61 -17.75 -9.70
CA SER A 276 -7.64 -17.97 -10.71
C SER A 276 -8.21 -16.67 -11.29
N PHE A 277 -8.43 -16.62 -12.60
CA PHE A 277 -8.95 -15.44 -13.32
C PHE A 277 -9.84 -15.87 -14.49
N ASN A 278 -10.67 -14.95 -14.98
CA ASN A 278 -11.41 -15.15 -16.23
C ASN A 278 -10.90 -14.21 -17.33
N MET A 279 -10.95 -14.68 -18.57
CA MET A 279 -10.70 -13.91 -19.78
C MET A 279 -11.92 -14.04 -20.69
N SER A 280 -12.38 -12.95 -21.30
CA SER A 280 -13.53 -12.96 -22.21
C SER A 280 -13.22 -12.27 -23.52
N LEU A 281 -13.79 -12.75 -24.61
CA LEU A 281 -13.75 -12.11 -25.92
C LEU A 281 -15.18 -11.68 -26.29
N GLN A 282 -15.35 -10.39 -26.57
CA GLN A 282 -16.61 -9.79 -27.00
C GLN A 282 -16.53 -9.45 -28.49
N GLY A 283 -17.50 -9.94 -29.27
CA GLY A 283 -17.72 -9.53 -30.66
C GLY A 283 -18.33 -8.12 -30.77
N CYS A 284 -18.29 -7.55 -31.96
CA CYS A 284 -18.98 -6.31 -32.32
C CYS A 284 -20.04 -6.56 -33.40
N ASP A 285 -20.85 -5.54 -33.70
CA ASP A 285 -21.79 -5.53 -34.82
C ASP A 285 -20.99 -5.21 -36.10
N GLN A 286 -21.11 -6.03 -37.16
CA GLN A 286 -20.18 -6.06 -38.29
C GLN A 286 -20.69 -5.31 -39.53
N ASP A 287 -19.78 -4.70 -40.30
CA ASP A 287 -20.08 -4.08 -41.59
C ASP A 287 -20.66 -5.11 -42.58
N ALA A 288 -21.89 -4.86 -43.05
CA ALA A 288 -22.63 -5.80 -43.90
C ALA A 288 -22.06 -6.00 -45.32
N GLN A 289 -21.10 -5.17 -45.77
CA GLN A 289 -20.41 -5.33 -47.06
C GLN A 289 -19.04 -6.00 -46.90
N ASN A 290 -18.32 -5.70 -45.82
CA ASN A 290 -16.97 -6.19 -45.53
C ASN A 290 -16.81 -6.53 -44.04
N PRO A 291 -17.45 -7.59 -43.50
CA PRO A 291 -17.52 -7.82 -42.05
C PRO A 291 -16.18 -8.08 -41.35
N GLY A 292 -15.14 -8.48 -42.08
CA GLY A 292 -13.88 -8.95 -41.51
C GLY A 292 -14.01 -10.36 -40.91
N ILE A 293 -13.04 -10.77 -40.09
CA ILE A 293 -13.06 -12.06 -39.39
C ILE A 293 -12.36 -11.91 -38.03
N LEU A 294 -13.13 -11.70 -36.96
CA LEU A 294 -12.64 -11.87 -35.60
C LEU A 294 -12.27 -13.33 -35.33
N ARG A 295 -11.01 -13.58 -34.96
CA ARG A 295 -10.55 -14.91 -34.49
C ARG A 295 -9.43 -14.75 -33.46
N LEU A 296 -9.29 -15.72 -32.56
CA LEU A 296 -8.25 -15.70 -31.54
C LEU A 296 -7.69 -17.11 -31.26
N LEU A 297 -6.38 -17.26 -31.41
CA LEU A 297 -5.56 -18.38 -30.94
C LEU A 297 -4.59 -17.84 -29.89
N PHE A 298 -4.68 -18.38 -28.67
CA PHE A 298 -3.89 -17.91 -27.54
C PHE A 298 -3.38 -19.05 -26.67
N GLN A 299 -2.31 -18.77 -25.93
CA GLN A 299 -1.72 -19.69 -24.96
C GLN A 299 -1.73 -19.05 -23.58
N VAL A 300 -2.10 -19.84 -22.56
CA VAL A 300 -1.89 -19.47 -21.15
C VAL A 300 -0.77 -20.35 -20.62
N VAL A 301 0.27 -19.72 -20.09
CA VAL A 301 1.40 -20.39 -19.43
C VAL A 301 1.27 -20.16 -17.92
N VAL A 302 1.27 -21.24 -17.15
CA VAL A 302 1.33 -21.22 -15.68
C VAL A 302 2.70 -21.73 -15.24
N GLN A 303 3.38 -20.94 -14.42
CA GLN A 303 4.72 -21.25 -13.88
C GLN A 303 4.89 -20.67 -12.48
N HIS A 304 5.96 -21.05 -11.78
CA HIS A 304 6.41 -20.25 -10.63
C HIS A 304 6.92 -18.87 -11.10
N PRO A 305 6.97 -17.85 -10.22
CA PRO A 305 7.56 -16.55 -10.57
C PRO A 305 9.04 -16.72 -10.95
N GLN A 306 9.36 -16.54 -12.24
CA GLN A 306 10.73 -16.69 -12.72
C GLN A 306 11.60 -15.54 -12.23
N ILE A 307 12.76 -15.88 -11.65
CA ILE A 307 13.77 -14.92 -11.19
C ILE A 307 14.80 -14.76 -12.32
N ASP A 308 14.44 -13.99 -13.35
CA ASP A 308 15.30 -13.77 -14.54
C ASP A 308 16.63 -13.07 -14.19
N GLU A 309 16.67 -12.30 -13.10
CA GLU A 309 17.90 -11.74 -12.54
C GLU A 309 18.25 -12.37 -11.19
N ASN A 310 19.38 -13.10 -11.14
CA ASN A 310 19.97 -13.67 -9.92
C ASN A 310 20.49 -12.62 -8.89
N VAL A 311 20.06 -11.37 -9.00
CA VAL A 311 20.45 -10.25 -8.14
C VAL A 311 19.63 -10.28 -6.84
N THR A 312 19.97 -11.20 -5.93
CA THR A 312 19.37 -11.21 -4.60
C THR A 312 20.06 -10.19 -3.70
N HIS A 313 19.31 -9.22 -3.18
CA HIS A 313 19.79 -8.24 -2.20
C HIS A 313 19.72 -8.82 -0.79
N LEU A 314 20.74 -8.55 0.02
CA LEU A 314 20.77 -8.92 1.44
C LEU A 314 20.45 -7.69 2.29
N VAL A 315 19.42 -7.79 3.12
CA VAL A 315 18.98 -6.74 4.04
C VAL A 315 19.16 -7.24 5.46
N ASP A 316 20.28 -6.86 6.09
CA ASP A 316 20.58 -7.18 7.49
C ASP A 316 19.90 -6.19 8.43
N LEU A 317 18.80 -6.60 9.07
CA LEU A 317 18.15 -5.88 10.15
C LEU A 317 18.43 -6.51 11.53
N SER A 318 19.40 -7.44 11.63
CA SER A 318 19.68 -8.20 12.88
C SER A 318 20.19 -7.32 14.03
N ARG A 319 20.89 -6.23 13.70
CA ARG A 319 21.43 -5.23 14.65
C ARG A 319 20.49 -4.05 14.87
N GLU A 320 19.44 -3.95 14.06
CA GLU A 320 18.39 -2.95 14.19
C GLU A 320 17.34 -3.42 15.19
N TRP A 321 16.71 -2.47 15.88
CA TRP A 321 15.70 -2.73 16.91
C TRP A 321 14.52 -1.79 16.72
N ASN A 322 13.31 -2.32 16.91
CA ASN A 322 12.05 -1.61 16.74
C ASN A 322 11.97 -0.82 15.42
N LEU A 323 12.40 -1.49 14.34
CA LEU A 323 12.46 -0.97 12.98
C LEU A 323 11.57 -1.84 12.08
N THR A 324 10.70 -1.19 11.30
CA THR A 324 9.95 -1.82 10.21
C THR A 324 10.30 -1.14 8.89
N VAL A 325 10.36 -1.91 7.81
CA VAL A 325 10.69 -1.42 6.46
C VAL A 325 9.67 -1.99 5.49
N THR A 326 8.91 -1.12 4.82
CA THR A 326 7.87 -1.49 3.85
C THR A 326 8.28 -1.07 2.44
N ILE A 327 8.56 -2.07 1.61
CA ILE A 327 8.81 -1.88 0.17
C ILE A 327 7.47 -2.01 -0.56
N HIS A 328 7.09 -0.99 -1.31
CA HIS A 328 5.76 -0.83 -1.91
C HIS A 328 5.86 -0.07 -3.24
N PHE A 329 4.76 -0.03 -3.99
CA PHE A 329 4.68 0.70 -5.27
C PHE A 329 4.37 2.20 -5.05
N GLU A 330 4.88 3.06 -5.92
CA GLU A 330 4.59 4.49 -5.88
C GLU A 330 3.08 4.78 -6.02
N GLY A 331 2.55 5.59 -5.09
CA GLY A 331 1.12 5.93 -5.03
C GLY A 331 0.28 5.03 -4.12
N TRP A 332 0.82 3.94 -3.56
CA TRP A 332 0.11 3.10 -2.58
C TRP A 332 -0.29 3.91 -1.32
N PRO A 333 -1.52 3.75 -0.78
CA PRO A 333 -2.58 2.84 -1.21
C PRO A 333 -3.53 3.45 -2.27
N SER A 334 -3.43 4.75 -2.55
CA SER A 334 -4.42 5.53 -3.32
C SER A 334 -4.38 5.29 -4.84
N HIS A 335 -3.25 4.88 -5.40
CA HIS A 335 -3.11 4.50 -6.80
C HIS A 335 -2.68 3.04 -6.91
N ILE A 336 -3.51 2.23 -7.58
CA ILE A 336 -3.12 0.93 -8.11
C ILE A 336 -2.86 1.14 -9.62
N PRO A 337 -1.68 0.76 -10.14
CA PRO A 337 -1.32 1.04 -11.53
C PRO A 337 -2.17 0.25 -12.52
N LEU A 338 -2.47 0.84 -13.69
CA LEU A 338 -3.03 0.12 -14.82
C LEU A 338 -2.03 -0.96 -15.28
N MET A 339 -2.51 -2.18 -15.55
CA MET A 339 -1.67 -3.38 -15.68
C MET A 339 -1.22 -3.68 -17.11
N SER A 340 -1.08 -2.64 -17.95
CA SER A 340 -0.46 -2.72 -19.28
C SER A 340 1.05 -3.05 -19.23
N GLU A 341 1.66 -3.00 -18.05
CA GLU A 341 3.00 -3.49 -17.77
C GLU A 341 2.96 -4.64 -16.73
N PRO A 342 3.86 -5.64 -16.83
CA PRO A 342 3.88 -6.77 -15.90
C PRO A 342 4.11 -6.30 -14.46
N ILE A 343 3.33 -6.89 -13.55
CA ILE A 343 3.25 -6.47 -12.16
C ILE A 343 4.60 -6.63 -11.46
N CYS A 344 5.12 -5.54 -10.87
CA CYS A 344 6.25 -5.59 -9.95
C CYS A 344 5.93 -6.51 -8.77
N LEU A 345 6.73 -7.56 -8.58
CA LEU A 345 6.67 -8.42 -7.39
C LEU A 345 7.98 -8.32 -6.59
N ILE A 346 7.86 -8.40 -5.28
CA ILE A 346 8.95 -8.39 -4.32
C ILE A 346 8.97 -9.77 -3.66
N CYS A 347 10.04 -10.52 -3.90
CA CYS A 347 10.16 -11.91 -3.45
C CYS A 347 11.08 -12.01 -2.22
N LYS A 348 10.62 -12.67 -1.16
CA LYS A 348 11.43 -13.04 0.01
C LYS A 348 12.09 -14.42 -0.17
N ASP A 349 11.45 -15.29 -0.94
CA ASP A 349 12.00 -16.52 -1.49
C ASP A 349 11.28 -16.83 -2.83
N PRO A 350 11.75 -17.78 -3.65
CA PRO A 350 11.17 -18.05 -4.98
C PRO A 350 9.70 -18.51 -4.99
N ARG A 351 9.10 -18.78 -3.81
CA ARG A 351 7.69 -19.15 -3.64
C ARG A 351 6.87 -18.08 -2.91
N THR A 352 7.51 -17.08 -2.29
CA THR A 352 6.83 -15.98 -1.58
C THR A 352 7.12 -14.62 -2.24
N CYS A 353 6.29 -14.27 -3.22
CA CYS A 353 6.38 -13.05 -4.03
C CYS A 353 5.05 -12.26 -3.99
N ASP A 354 5.11 -11.02 -3.51
CA ASP A 354 3.95 -10.15 -3.27
C ASP A 354 4.19 -8.71 -3.80
N ARG A 355 3.13 -7.90 -3.93
CA ARG A 355 3.17 -6.48 -4.36
C ARG A 355 3.75 -5.55 -3.27
N VAL A 356 3.70 -5.96 -2.00
CA VAL A 356 4.21 -5.21 -0.84
C VAL A 356 4.97 -6.17 0.08
N LEU A 357 6.18 -5.80 0.50
CA LEU A 357 6.97 -6.59 1.44
C LEU A 357 7.33 -5.78 2.69
N THR A 358 6.93 -6.30 3.86
CA THR A 358 7.27 -5.76 5.18
C THR A 358 8.39 -6.58 5.81
N LEU A 359 9.50 -5.91 6.13
CA LEU A 359 10.65 -6.45 6.86
C LEU A 359 10.63 -5.92 8.30
N VAL A 360 11.06 -6.73 9.27
CA VAL A 360 11.11 -6.35 10.70
C VAL A 360 12.52 -6.51 11.30
N SER A 361 12.82 -5.71 12.32
CA SER A 361 14.06 -5.78 13.10
C SER A 361 14.35 -7.17 13.69
N GLY A 362 15.64 -7.49 13.82
CA GLY A 362 16.13 -8.76 14.38
C GLY A 362 16.33 -9.89 13.36
N VAL A 363 16.03 -9.67 12.08
CA VAL A 363 16.09 -10.69 11.02
C VAL A 363 16.99 -10.25 9.86
N VAL A 364 17.72 -11.20 9.27
CA VAL A 364 18.43 -11.00 7.99
C VAL A 364 17.54 -11.54 6.86
N TYR A 365 17.27 -10.70 5.87
CA TYR A 365 16.48 -11.08 4.70
C TYR A 365 17.36 -11.18 3.45
N ARG A 366 17.00 -12.13 2.58
CA ARG A 366 17.41 -12.15 1.18
C ARG A 366 16.16 -11.82 0.37
N ILE A 367 16.21 -10.82 -0.49
CA ILE A 367 15.08 -10.39 -1.31
C ILE A 367 15.48 -10.25 -2.78
N SER A 368 14.52 -10.40 -3.69
CA SER A 368 14.69 -10.14 -5.12
C SER A 368 13.46 -9.41 -5.67
N PHE A 369 13.63 -8.74 -6.82
CA PHE A 369 12.60 -7.89 -7.43
C PHE A 369 12.29 -8.39 -8.84
N LEU A 370 11.04 -8.75 -9.09
CA LEU A 370 10.54 -9.11 -10.42
C LEU A 370 9.87 -7.88 -11.01
N CYS A 371 10.68 -6.96 -11.52
CA CYS A 371 10.29 -5.62 -11.98
C CYS A 371 11.02 -5.26 -13.27
N LYS A 372 10.30 -4.74 -14.28
CA LYS A 372 10.93 -4.08 -15.44
C LYS A 372 11.55 -2.73 -15.09
N ASP A 373 10.96 -2.01 -14.12
CA ASP A 373 11.51 -0.75 -13.62
C ASP A 373 11.42 -0.67 -12.09
N LEU A 374 12.58 -0.65 -11.43
CA LEU A 374 12.71 -0.44 -9.99
C LEU A 374 12.42 1.02 -9.57
N SER A 375 12.44 1.97 -10.51
CA SER A 375 12.16 3.38 -10.23
C SER A 375 10.71 3.65 -9.81
N ARG A 376 9.79 2.72 -10.08
CA ARG A 376 8.39 2.75 -9.62
C ARG A 376 8.20 2.21 -8.19
N LEU A 377 9.20 1.55 -7.60
CA LEU A 377 9.18 1.11 -6.21
C LEU A 377 9.64 2.21 -5.24
N ARG A 378 9.13 2.17 -4.01
CA ARG A 378 9.41 3.12 -2.94
C ARG A 378 9.63 2.36 -1.63
N ILE A 379 10.56 2.85 -0.81
CA ILE A 379 10.75 2.34 0.56
C ILE A 379 10.19 3.36 1.55
N THR A 380 9.32 2.90 2.45
CA THR A 380 8.97 3.60 3.68
C THR A 380 9.54 2.80 4.85
N ALA A 381 10.04 3.47 5.88
CA ALA A 381 10.55 2.81 7.08
C ALA A 381 10.17 3.59 8.34
N GLU A 382 9.93 2.87 9.43
CA GLU A 382 9.57 3.43 10.73
C GLU A 382 10.43 2.81 11.85
N LYS A 383 11.02 3.67 12.69
CA LYS A 383 11.86 3.27 13.83
C LYS A 383 11.37 3.92 15.12
N GLY A 384 10.96 3.11 16.09
CA GLY A 384 10.51 3.58 17.40
C GLY A 384 11.63 3.64 18.43
N ILE A 385 11.91 4.82 18.98
CA ILE A 385 12.91 5.05 20.04
C ILE A 385 12.17 5.53 21.29
N SER A 386 12.05 4.66 22.30
CA SER A 386 11.38 4.97 23.57
C SER A 386 12.36 5.14 24.72
N CYS A 387 12.06 6.09 25.63
CA CYS A 387 12.68 6.16 26.95
C CYS A 387 11.76 5.58 28.01
N VAL A 388 12.23 4.58 28.78
CA VAL A 388 11.50 3.99 29.92
C VAL A 388 12.16 4.36 31.27
N ASN A 389 13.46 4.66 31.30
CA ASN A 389 14.17 5.04 32.52
C ASN A 389 15.00 6.33 32.30
N LEU A 390 14.48 7.44 32.86
CA LEU A 390 15.11 8.76 33.01
C LEU A 390 16.65 8.71 33.07
N GLN A 391 17.17 7.96 34.04
CA GLN A 391 18.56 8.04 34.49
C GLN A 391 19.55 7.35 33.54
N TRP A 392 19.06 6.49 32.64
CA TRP A 392 19.84 5.91 31.54
C TRP A 392 19.65 6.69 30.24
N CYS A 393 18.46 7.24 29.98
CA CYS A 393 18.17 8.00 28.76
C CYS A 393 18.97 9.32 28.67
N GLN A 394 19.03 10.09 29.78
CA GLN A 394 19.68 11.41 29.82
C GLN A 394 21.19 11.39 29.53
N ARG A 395 21.84 10.22 29.60
CA ARG A 395 23.28 10.04 29.30
C ARG A 395 23.55 9.58 27.86
N LYS A 396 22.51 9.34 27.05
CA LYS A 396 22.64 8.68 25.75
C LYS A 396 22.19 9.59 24.61
N ILE A 397 23.15 9.93 23.75
CA ILE A 397 22.90 10.61 22.47
C ILE A 397 22.68 9.54 21.40
N TYR A 398 21.58 9.65 20.66
CA TYR A 398 21.20 8.80 19.55
C TYR A 398 21.50 9.55 18.25
N SER A 399 22.14 8.88 17.28
CA SER A 399 22.29 9.43 15.92
C SER A 399 21.04 9.06 15.11
N LEU A 400 20.39 10.06 14.52
CA LEU A 400 19.20 9.88 13.68
C LEU A 400 19.62 9.81 12.21
N SER A 401 20.14 8.65 11.81
CA SER A 401 20.52 8.35 10.43
C SER A 401 19.75 7.14 9.89
N VAL A 402 19.45 7.17 8.59
CA VAL A 402 18.92 6.00 7.86
C VAL A 402 19.95 4.85 7.89
N PRO A 403 19.57 3.62 8.29
CA PRO A 403 20.46 2.46 8.28
C PRO A 403 21.02 2.11 6.90
N GLN A 404 22.30 1.70 6.84
CA GLN A 404 22.99 1.38 5.59
C GLN A 404 22.34 0.21 4.82
N ALA A 405 21.76 -0.76 5.53
CA ALA A 405 21.00 -1.88 4.94
C ALA A 405 19.77 -1.44 4.13
N ILE A 406 19.29 -0.19 4.31
CA ILE A 406 18.21 0.40 3.51
C ILE A 406 18.80 1.23 2.36
N THR A 407 19.84 2.04 2.61
CA THR A 407 20.45 2.90 1.57
C THR A 407 21.24 2.13 0.51
N GLN A 408 21.56 0.85 0.75
CA GLN A 408 22.19 -0.06 -0.22
C GLN A 408 21.22 -0.72 -1.20
N LEU A 409 19.90 -0.59 -1.01
CA LEU A 409 18.91 -1.13 -1.94
C LEU A 409 18.82 -0.29 -3.22
N PRO A 410 18.56 -0.89 -4.39
CA PRO A 410 18.45 -0.18 -5.68
C PRO A 410 17.13 0.61 -5.83
N ILE A 411 16.42 0.85 -4.73
CA ILE A 411 15.09 1.46 -4.70
C ILE A 411 15.15 2.75 -3.87
N ARG A 412 14.49 3.80 -4.34
CA ARG A 412 14.47 5.09 -3.64
C ARG A 412 13.74 4.98 -2.30
N LEU A 413 14.42 5.35 -1.23
CA LEU A 413 13.79 5.72 0.03
C LEU A 413 12.85 6.91 -0.21
N HIS A 414 11.57 6.75 0.13
CA HIS A 414 10.56 7.81 0.05
C HIS A 414 10.43 8.55 1.38
N LYS A 415 10.26 7.78 2.47
CA LYS A 415 10.01 8.30 3.82
C LYS A 415 10.74 7.45 4.86
N PHE A 416 11.52 8.08 5.74
CA PHE A 416 12.01 7.45 6.98
C PHE A 416 11.41 8.17 8.18
N VAL A 417 10.83 7.42 9.12
CA VAL A 417 10.14 7.96 10.30
C VAL A 417 10.84 7.51 11.57
N TRP A 418 11.21 8.45 12.43
CA TRP A 418 11.54 8.17 13.82
C TRP A 418 10.35 8.56 14.70
N LYS A 419 9.80 7.60 15.45
CA LYS A 419 8.80 7.85 16.51
C LYS A 419 9.54 7.86 17.84
N LEU A 420 9.66 9.03 18.45
CA LEU A 420 10.35 9.26 19.71
C LEU A 420 9.30 9.29 20.83
N LEU A 421 9.39 8.35 21.77
CA LEU A 421 8.46 8.26 22.90
C LEU A 421 9.15 8.71 24.19
N ALA A 422 8.57 9.73 24.82
CA ALA A 422 9.12 10.44 25.98
C ALA A 422 8.06 10.51 27.11
N PRO A 423 8.40 10.12 28.36
CA PRO A 423 7.59 10.41 29.53
C PRO A 423 7.41 11.92 29.76
N GLU A 424 6.27 12.32 30.33
CA GLU A 424 5.83 13.73 30.48
C GLU A 424 6.82 14.67 31.21
N LEU A 425 7.71 14.11 32.04
CA LEU A 425 8.74 14.83 32.79
C LEU A 425 10.08 14.95 32.03
N ILE A 426 10.14 14.56 30.75
CA ILE A 426 11.33 14.56 29.92
C ILE A 426 11.07 15.31 28.61
N ASN A 427 12.02 16.16 28.22
CA ASN A 427 11.98 16.83 26.92
C ASN A 427 12.93 16.17 25.92
N VAL A 428 12.63 16.36 24.64
CA VAL A 428 13.38 15.87 23.49
C VAL A 428 14.23 17.00 22.92
N GLU A 429 15.56 16.89 22.98
CA GLU A 429 16.48 17.75 22.22
C GLU A 429 16.87 17.06 20.91
N ILE A 430 16.52 17.70 19.79
CA ILE A 430 17.07 17.41 18.46
C ILE A 430 18.17 18.43 18.17
N ALA A 431 19.33 17.99 17.68
CA ALA A 431 20.45 18.86 17.32
C ALA A 431 21.04 18.50 15.93
N SER A 432 21.47 19.51 15.17
CA SER A 432 22.21 19.39 13.91
C SER A 432 23.50 20.22 14.02
N PRO A 433 24.56 19.68 14.67
CA PRO A 433 25.70 20.49 15.11
C PRO A 433 26.66 20.92 13.99
N SER A 434 26.64 20.23 12.85
CA SER A 434 27.59 20.42 11.74
C SER A 434 26.94 21.12 10.55
N LEU A 435 25.69 20.78 10.24
CA LEU A 435 24.96 21.30 9.08
C LEU A 435 23.99 22.42 9.43
N LYS A 436 23.42 22.36 10.64
CA LYS A 436 22.31 23.21 11.14
C LYS A 436 21.04 23.09 10.31
N LEU A 437 19.90 23.26 10.98
CA LEU A 437 18.59 23.27 10.34
C LEU A 437 18.24 24.66 9.80
N GLN A 438 17.72 24.69 8.58
CA GLN A 438 17.02 25.82 7.96
C GLN A 438 15.52 25.50 8.01
N GLN A 439 14.71 26.41 8.55
CA GLN A 439 13.24 26.30 8.48
C GLN A 439 12.80 26.60 7.03
N HIS A 440 11.91 25.77 6.48
CA HIS A 440 11.35 26.00 5.15
C HIS A 440 10.34 27.16 5.21
N VAL A 441 10.75 28.33 4.75
CA VAL A 441 9.90 29.53 4.66
C VAL A 441 9.89 30.06 3.21
N PRO A 442 8.89 30.86 2.78
CA PRO A 442 8.76 31.30 1.38
C PRO A 442 10.02 31.96 0.80
N GLU A 443 10.76 32.72 1.63
CA GLU A 443 12.00 33.43 1.32
C GLU A 443 13.26 32.56 1.42
N GLN A 444 13.21 31.43 2.14
CA GLN A 444 14.33 30.51 2.36
C GLN A 444 13.88 29.07 2.09
N ARG A 445 13.52 28.80 0.83
CA ARG A 445 13.11 27.47 0.38
C ARG A 445 14.26 26.47 0.50
N CYS A 446 13.94 25.25 0.92
CA CYS A 446 14.90 24.14 0.93
C CYS A 446 15.25 23.71 -0.50
N ASN A 447 16.54 23.75 -0.84
CA ASN A 447 17.09 23.29 -2.13
C ASN A 447 17.96 22.03 -1.92
N THR A 448 17.42 21.07 -1.18
CA THR A 448 18.11 19.85 -0.71
C THR A 448 17.39 18.59 -1.19
N SER A 449 18.15 17.51 -1.36
CA SER A 449 17.68 16.16 -1.72
C SER A 449 16.66 15.56 -0.73
N TYR A 450 16.66 16.02 0.52
CA TYR A 450 15.73 15.62 1.57
C TYR A 450 15.35 16.78 2.49
N SER A 451 14.29 16.58 3.28
CA SER A 451 13.86 17.46 4.38
C SER A 451 13.33 16.65 5.56
N TYR A 452 13.47 17.19 6.78
CA TYR A 452 12.84 16.67 7.98
C TYR A 452 11.53 17.41 8.26
N SER A 453 10.40 16.70 8.29
CA SER A 453 9.14 17.18 8.88
C SER A 453 9.14 16.80 10.36
N ILE A 454 8.94 17.75 11.27
CA ILE A 454 8.97 17.52 12.72
C ILE A 454 7.60 17.85 13.30
N VAL A 455 7.03 16.93 14.07
CA VAL A 455 5.73 17.08 14.75
C VAL A 455 5.87 16.58 16.18
N SER A 456 5.45 17.39 17.16
CA SER A 456 5.22 16.92 18.53
C SER A 456 3.72 16.63 18.71
N ALA A 457 3.39 15.57 19.46
CA ALA A 457 2.03 15.15 19.71
C ALA A 457 1.81 14.78 21.17
N THR A 458 0.69 15.24 21.72
CA THR A 458 0.09 14.82 22.99
C THR A 458 -1.16 13.99 22.70
N PRO A 459 -1.79 13.35 23.71
CA PRO A 459 -3.10 12.72 23.54
C PRO A 459 -4.24 13.69 23.14
N GLU A 460 -4.05 15.00 23.34
CA GLU A 460 -5.10 16.03 23.20
C GLU A 460 -4.84 17.02 22.05
N THR A 461 -3.58 17.25 21.68
CA THR A 461 -3.15 18.24 20.67
C THR A 461 -1.94 17.79 19.86
N GLU A 462 -1.91 18.15 18.57
CA GLU A 462 -0.78 17.93 17.64
C GLU A 462 -0.16 19.28 17.25
N LEU A 463 1.16 19.43 17.48
CA LEU A 463 1.95 20.62 17.15
C LEU A 463 2.91 20.29 16.01
N ASN A 464 2.54 20.68 14.79
CA ASN A 464 3.43 20.62 13.63
C ASN A 464 4.54 21.69 13.76
N VAL A 465 5.73 21.26 14.20
CA VAL A 465 6.89 22.15 14.43
C VAL A 465 7.41 22.74 13.12
N GLY A 466 7.26 22.00 12.01
CA GLY A 466 7.49 22.49 10.65
C GLY A 466 8.35 21.55 9.80
N VAL A 467 8.78 22.07 8.64
CA VAL A 467 9.68 21.38 7.71
C VAL A 467 11.04 22.07 7.72
N PHE A 468 12.11 21.26 7.79
CA PHE A 468 13.49 21.73 7.92
C PHE A 468 14.43 21.03 6.94
N CYS A 469 15.49 21.69 6.52
CA CYS A 469 16.56 21.15 5.67
C CYS A 469 17.96 21.43 6.27
N PRO A 470 19.00 20.66 5.93
CA PRO A 470 20.37 20.95 6.34
C PRO A 470 20.93 22.21 5.66
N GLY A 471 21.85 22.90 6.32
CA GLY A 471 22.58 24.07 5.79
C GLY A 471 22.19 25.43 6.42
N GLY A 472 21.45 25.43 7.53
CA GLY A 472 20.79 26.63 8.06
C GLY A 472 21.47 27.34 9.22
N SER A 473 20.72 27.60 10.28
CA SER A 473 21.15 28.40 11.43
C SER A 473 20.49 28.00 12.77
N ILE A 474 19.46 27.16 12.74
CA ILE A 474 18.91 26.51 13.95
C ILE A 474 19.83 25.34 14.28
N GLU A 475 20.52 25.41 15.41
CA GLU A 475 21.45 24.37 15.86
C GLU A 475 20.72 23.25 16.60
N LYS A 476 19.70 23.63 17.38
CA LYS A 476 18.92 22.73 18.23
C LYS A 476 17.46 23.13 18.29
N ILE A 477 16.61 22.14 18.51
CA ILE A 477 15.19 22.31 18.83
C ILE A 477 14.92 21.42 20.05
N GLN A 478 14.51 22.01 21.16
CA GLN A 478 14.01 21.28 22.33
C GLN A 478 12.48 21.34 22.32
N MET A 479 11.83 20.21 22.55
CA MET A 479 10.37 20.12 22.53
C MET A 479 9.89 19.21 23.66
N ARG A 480 8.67 19.46 24.12
CA ARG A 480 7.94 18.60 25.04
C ARG A 480 7.29 17.41 24.28
N ASN A 481 6.93 16.37 25.02
CA ASN A 481 6.05 15.25 24.61
C ASN A 481 6.63 14.29 23.55
N ASN A 482 5.77 13.45 22.95
CA ASN A 482 6.15 12.45 21.95
C ASN A 482 6.36 13.09 20.58
N ILE A 483 7.40 12.69 19.84
CA ILE A 483 7.82 13.41 18.63
C ILE A 483 7.98 12.46 17.44
N THR A 484 7.33 12.82 16.33
CA THR A 484 7.47 12.14 15.05
C THR A 484 8.34 12.98 14.12
N ILE A 485 9.52 12.48 13.78
CA ILE A 485 10.42 13.07 12.78
C ILE A 485 10.28 12.25 11.49
N SER A 486 9.87 12.87 10.39
CA SER A 486 9.80 12.24 9.07
C SER A 486 10.82 12.86 8.11
N LEU A 487 11.89 12.14 7.80
CA LEU A 487 12.73 12.45 6.63
C LEU A 487 11.93 12.08 5.36
N LYS A 488 11.70 13.05 4.48
CA LYS A 488 11.14 12.89 3.13
C LYS A 488 12.21 13.21 2.10
N THR A 489 12.23 12.47 0.99
CA THR A 489 13.23 12.64 -0.10
C THR A 489 12.58 13.21 -1.36
N PHE A 490 13.38 13.85 -2.21
CA PHE A 490 12.91 14.50 -3.43
C PHE A 490 13.83 14.24 -4.64
N GLY A 491 13.31 14.48 -5.85
CA GLY A 491 14.10 14.45 -7.08
C GLY A 491 14.74 13.10 -7.38
N LYS A 492 16.08 13.06 -7.51
CA LYS A 492 16.83 11.84 -7.82
C LYS A 492 16.86 10.81 -6.68
N GLY A 493 16.46 11.20 -5.47
CA GLY A 493 16.31 10.33 -4.30
C GLY A 493 17.57 10.19 -3.45
N PHE A 494 17.37 9.64 -2.25
CA PHE A 494 18.40 9.54 -1.20
C PHE A 494 19.28 8.29 -1.39
N ILE A 495 20.29 8.39 -2.26
CA ILE A 495 21.23 7.31 -2.58
C ILE A 495 22.65 7.76 -2.19
N ASN A 496 23.28 7.02 -1.27
CA ASN A 496 24.65 7.24 -0.77
C ASN A 496 24.95 8.62 -0.15
N GLU A 497 23.94 9.38 0.29
CA GLU A 497 24.15 10.64 1.03
C GLU A 497 24.51 10.39 2.50
N SER A 498 25.81 10.28 2.78
CA SER A 498 26.38 10.06 4.12
C SER A 498 26.30 11.27 5.06
N ASN A 499 25.84 12.43 4.58
CA ASN A 499 25.86 13.70 5.30
C ASN A 499 24.63 13.90 6.22
N GLN A 500 24.31 12.91 7.04
CA GLN A 500 23.30 13.03 8.09
C GLN A 500 23.99 13.34 9.43
N ASP A 501 23.76 14.53 10.00
CA ASP A 501 24.37 14.95 11.27
C ASP A 501 23.37 15.01 12.46
N LEU A 502 22.10 14.72 12.19
CA LEU A 502 21.00 14.86 13.13
C LEU A 502 21.16 13.93 14.35
N LYS A 503 21.08 14.52 15.54
CA LYS A 503 21.24 13.84 16.83
C LYS A 503 20.04 14.10 17.72
N MET A 504 19.82 13.17 18.64
CA MET A 504 18.67 13.09 19.53
C MET A 504 19.14 12.77 20.95
N SER A 505 18.69 13.54 21.93
CA SER A 505 18.95 13.28 23.36
C SER A 505 17.75 13.65 24.22
N PHE A 506 17.56 12.92 25.31
CA PHE A 506 16.55 13.19 26.32
C PHE A 506 17.13 14.18 27.34
N VAL A 507 16.50 15.34 27.51
CA VAL A 507 16.96 16.45 28.35
C VAL A 507 15.98 16.75 29.49
N PRO A 508 16.40 17.44 30.57
CA PRO A 508 15.50 17.90 31.62
C PRO A 508 14.35 18.78 31.08
N HIS A 509 13.27 18.82 31.85
CA HIS A 509 12.06 19.57 31.50
C HIS A 509 12.30 21.09 31.41
N ILE A 510 11.65 21.74 30.44
CA ILE A 510 11.62 23.19 30.21
C ILE A 510 10.17 23.68 30.29
N LYS A 511 9.95 24.98 30.57
CA LYS A 511 8.61 25.54 30.75
C LYS A 511 7.82 25.78 29.46
N ASP A 512 8.51 25.95 28.34
CA ASP A 512 7.91 26.17 27.02
C ASP A 512 7.63 24.84 26.31
N GLU A 513 6.62 24.80 25.42
CA GLU A 513 6.31 23.58 24.64
C GLU A 513 7.39 23.28 23.59
N CYS A 514 8.04 24.33 23.07
CA CYS A 514 9.13 24.23 22.12
C CYS A 514 10.11 25.42 22.29
N SER A 515 11.41 25.15 22.30
CA SER A 515 12.46 26.16 22.24
C SER A 515 13.45 25.90 21.09
N PHE A 516 13.90 26.97 20.45
CA PHE A 516 14.84 26.92 19.32
C PHE A 516 16.17 27.57 19.70
N THR A 517 17.27 26.82 19.66
CA THR A 517 18.63 27.41 19.75
C THR A 517 19.09 27.80 18.35
N VAL A 518 19.27 29.09 18.12
CA VAL A 518 19.70 29.62 16.82
C VAL A 518 21.11 30.18 16.95
N SER A 519 22.05 29.65 16.15
CA SER A 519 23.42 30.15 16.04
C SER A 519 23.72 30.58 14.59
N PRO A 520 23.29 31.79 14.18
CA PRO A 520 23.44 32.27 12.80
C PRO A 520 24.89 32.36 12.33
N ASN A 521 25.09 32.17 11.03
CA ASN A 521 26.38 32.46 10.42
C ASN A 521 26.58 34.00 10.32
N PRO A 522 27.78 34.55 10.62
CA PRO A 522 28.04 36.00 10.74
C PRO A 522 27.71 36.94 9.54
N LYS A 523 27.21 36.39 8.43
CA LYS A 523 26.80 37.13 7.22
C LYS A 523 25.38 36.76 6.74
N ALA A 524 24.68 35.89 7.47
CA ALA A 524 23.36 35.41 7.08
C ALA A 524 22.25 36.37 7.57
N LYS A 525 21.24 36.56 6.73
CA LYS A 525 19.90 36.94 7.18
C LYS A 525 19.13 35.65 7.47
N VAL A 526 18.65 35.48 8.69
CA VAL A 526 17.84 34.32 9.09
C VAL A 526 16.41 34.79 9.24
N TYR A 527 15.47 34.05 8.62
CA TYR A 527 14.03 34.22 8.84
C TYR A 527 13.53 33.08 9.72
N LEU A 528 12.62 33.39 10.64
CA LEU A 528 12.04 32.46 11.60
C LEU A 528 10.53 32.67 11.66
N GLN A 529 9.77 31.58 11.63
CA GLN A 529 8.30 31.55 11.69
C GLN A 529 7.82 30.76 12.91
N THR A 530 6.69 31.17 13.47
CA THR A 530 5.92 30.35 14.41
C THR A 530 5.54 29.00 13.77
N PRO A 531 5.73 27.87 14.48
CA PRO A 531 5.17 26.57 14.14
C PRO A 531 3.68 26.55 13.75
N ASN A 532 3.28 25.43 13.16
CA ASN A 532 1.96 25.14 12.60
C ASN A 532 1.51 26.09 11.47
N TRP A 533 2.46 26.75 10.80
CA TRP A 533 2.21 27.55 9.60
C TRP A 533 1.58 26.71 8.46
N PRO A 534 0.55 27.19 7.73
CA PRO A 534 -0.09 28.52 7.83
C PRO A 534 -1.22 28.61 8.85
N TYR A 535 -1.62 27.50 9.49
CA TYR A 535 -2.79 27.40 10.37
C TYR A 535 -2.64 28.10 11.74
N GLY A 536 -1.46 28.65 12.02
CA GLY A 536 -1.16 29.42 13.22
C GLY A 536 -0.93 28.58 14.48
N LEU A 537 -0.37 29.22 15.49
CA LEU A 537 0.01 28.57 16.74
C LEU A 537 -1.23 28.03 17.50
N PRO A 538 -1.19 26.84 18.13
CA PRO A 538 -2.34 26.33 18.90
C PRO A 538 -2.64 27.15 20.17
N LEU A 539 -3.80 26.87 20.78
CA LEU A 539 -4.32 27.59 21.95
C LEU A 539 -3.34 27.54 23.13
N TYR A 540 -3.09 28.68 23.78
CA TYR A 540 -2.24 28.80 24.98
C TYR A 540 -0.78 28.31 24.87
N VAL A 541 -0.34 27.87 23.69
CA VAL A 541 1.04 27.40 23.45
C VAL A 541 2.00 28.58 23.52
N SER A 542 3.14 28.37 24.18
CA SER A 542 4.26 29.31 24.26
C SER A 542 5.52 28.70 23.66
N ILE A 543 6.22 29.48 22.83
CA ILE A 543 7.43 29.06 22.11
C ILE A 543 8.52 30.12 22.27
N SER A 544 9.76 29.65 22.46
CA SER A 544 10.93 30.51 22.65
C SER A 544 12.01 30.30 21.60
N TRP A 545 12.75 31.36 21.29
CA TRP A 545 13.94 31.36 20.44
C TRP A 545 15.08 31.99 21.21
N TYR A 546 16.15 31.22 21.43
CA TYR A 546 17.41 31.72 21.98
C TYR A 546 18.37 32.00 20.82
N VAL A 547 18.68 33.28 20.61
CA VAL A 547 19.52 33.75 19.51
C VAL A 547 20.91 34.10 20.04
N ILE A 548 21.90 33.32 19.60
CA ILE A 548 23.30 33.52 19.97
C ILE A 548 23.91 34.61 19.08
N VAL A 549 24.52 35.63 19.70
CA VAL A 549 25.09 36.79 19.02
C VAL A 549 26.62 36.73 19.06
N PRO A 550 27.31 36.69 17.89
CA PRO A 550 28.78 36.63 17.85
C PRO A 550 29.42 37.81 18.57
N SER A 551 30.47 37.56 19.36
CA SER A 551 31.06 38.52 20.32
C SER A 551 31.66 39.82 19.73
N LYS A 552 31.65 39.99 18.40
CA LYS A 552 32.09 41.20 17.68
C LYS A 552 31.00 41.80 16.79
N GLN A 553 29.78 41.29 16.83
CA GLN A 553 28.66 41.72 16.00
C GLN A 553 27.46 42.16 16.85
N THR A 554 26.59 42.96 16.25
CA THR A 554 25.30 43.39 16.78
C THR A 554 24.21 42.73 15.95
N ALA A 555 23.23 42.12 16.61
CA ALA A 555 22.10 41.48 15.95
C ALA A 555 20.97 42.49 15.78
N ARG A 556 20.56 42.76 14.54
CA ARG A 556 19.37 43.56 14.26
C ARG A 556 18.17 42.64 14.07
N LEU A 557 17.25 42.70 15.02
CA LEU A 557 15.98 41.97 15.03
C LEU A 557 14.89 42.85 14.38
N GLY A 558 14.00 42.25 13.59
CA GLY A 558 12.82 42.93 13.06
C GLY A 558 11.71 41.97 12.69
N PHE A 559 10.48 42.46 12.69
CA PHE A 559 9.29 41.70 12.30
C PHE A 559 9.00 41.87 10.80
N SER A 560 8.20 40.95 10.23
CA SER A 560 7.72 41.03 8.84
C SER A 560 6.32 41.65 8.72
N LYS A 561 5.66 41.91 9.85
CA LYS A 561 4.35 42.58 9.99
C LYS A 561 4.45 43.65 11.08
N ASP A 562 3.56 44.64 11.06
CA ASP A 562 3.47 45.67 12.11
C ASP A 562 2.55 45.28 13.28
N ARG A 563 1.79 44.19 13.15
CA ARG A 563 0.85 43.63 14.16
C ARG A 563 0.90 42.10 14.17
N MET A 564 0.29 41.49 15.19
CA MET A 564 0.19 40.02 15.35
C MET A 564 -1.00 39.39 14.60
N ASP A 565 -1.95 40.20 14.14
CA ASP A 565 -3.16 39.82 13.38
C ASP A 565 -4.06 38.76 14.05
N ILE A 566 -4.14 38.78 15.38
CA ILE A 566 -5.02 37.93 16.19
C ILE A 566 -5.99 38.79 17.03
N VAL A 567 -7.18 38.27 17.29
CA VAL A 567 -8.12 38.82 18.28
C VAL A 567 -8.39 37.75 19.32
N CYS A 568 -8.11 38.02 20.59
CA CYS A 568 -8.30 37.05 21.67
C CYS A 568 -9.74 37.08 22.21
N GLU A 569 -10.33 35.90 22.39
CA GLU A 569 -11.58 35.70 23.13
C GLU A 569 -11.30 35.58 24.63
N THR A 570 -10.30 34.77 25.01
CA THR A 570 -9.89 34.58 26.40
C THR A 570 -8.37 34.54 26.53
N GLY A 571 -7.83 35.29 27.50
CA GLY A 571 -6.40 35.54 27.65
C GLY A 571 -5.89 36.60 26.67
N HIS A 572 -4.56 36.75 26.62
CA HIS A 572 -3.83 37.70 25.78
C HIS A 572 -2.67 36.99 25.10
N ALA A 573 -2.28 37.46 23.92
CA ALA A 573 -1.13 36.91 23.17
C ALA A 573 0.04 37.90 23.28
N TYR A 574 1.23 37.38 23.60
CA TYR A 574 2.38 38.22 23.91
C TYR A 574 3.58 37.91 23.02
N VAL A 575 4.29 38.97 22.64
CA VAL A 575 5.66 38.89 22.14
C VAL A 575 6.58 39.52 23.18
N ASN A 576 7.53 38.76 23.69
CA ASN A 576 8.50 39.19 24.70
C ASN A 576 9.92 39.07 24.13
N MET A 577 10.78 40.06 24.40
CA MET A 577 12.18 40.10 23.96
C MET A 577 13.08 40.56 25.11
N LYS A 578 14.16 39.82 25.40
CA LYS A 578 15.06 40.10 26.53
C LYS A 578 16.51 39.73 26.23
N GLU A 579 17.43 40.68 26.36
CA GLU A 579 18.88 40.41 26.27
C GLU A 579 19.39 39.70 27.54
N GLU A 580 20.42 38.86 27.38
CA GLU A 580 21.04 38.07 28.45
C GLU A 580 22.08 38.91 29.21
N THR A 581 21.64 40.00 29.84
CA THR A 581 22.48 40.89 30.68
C THR A 581 21.81 41.27 32.00
N LEU A 582 22.64 41.56 33.01
CA LEU A 582 22.19 42.08 34.30
C LEU A 582 21.54 43.45 34.11
N GLY A 583 20.24 43.55 34.45
CA GLY A 583 19.46 44.78 34.26
C GLY A 583 18.89 44.98 32.85
N ALA A 584 18.87 43.94 32.00
CA ALA A 584 18.26 44.02 30.67
C ALA A 584 16.77 44.42 30.74
N GLU A 585 16.39 45.43 29.94
CA GLU A 585 15.02 45.88 29.76
C GLU A 585 14.20 44.84 28.96
N GLU A 586 13.16 44.30 29.59
CA GLU A 586 12.30 43.28 29.01
C GLU A 586 11.18 43.91 28.17
N THR A 587 11.24 43.74 26.84
CA THR A 587 10.30 44.37 25.91
C THR A 587 9.12 43.43 25.62
N VAL A 588 8.05 43.57 26.39
CA VAL A 588 6.77 42.86 26.16
C VAL A 588 5.84 43.69 25.28
N ARG A 589 5.13 43.04 24.35
CA ARG A 589 4.00 43.59 23.59
C ARG A 589 2.80 42.66 23.59
N ARG A 590 1.58 43.22 23.62
CA ARG A 590 0.29 42.52 23.53
C ARG A 590 -0.31 42.53 22.11
N GLU A 591 -1.33 41.71 21.90
CA GLU A 591 -2.03 41.54 20.61
C GLU A 591 -2.62 42.83 20.01
N ASP A 592 -3.05 43.77 20.86
CA ASP A 592 -3.67 45.05 20.51
C ASP A 592 -2.64 46.13 20.15
N GLU A 593 -1.38 45.94 20.53
CA GLU A 593 -0.28 46.89 20.33
C GLU A 593 0.40 46.75 18.96
N LEU A 594 1.20 47.75 18.58
CA LEU A 594 2.09 47.67 17.42
C LEU A 594 3.38 46.91 17.78
N LEU A 595 3.84 46.06 16.86
CA LEU A 595 5.09 45.33 17.02
C LEU A 595 6.30 46.28 17.04
N PRO A 596 7.39 45.94 17.76
CA PRO A 596 8.54 46.82 17.89
C PRO A 596 9.25 47.11 16.55
N LYS A 597 9.58 48.38 16.31
CA LYS A 597 10.45 48.77 15.19
C LYS A 597 11.82 48.07 15.30
N PRO A 598 12.50 47.73 14.18
CA PRO A 598 13.70 46.88 14.23
C PRO A 598 14.82 47.39 15.15
N ARG A 599 15.09 46.65 16.24
CA ARG A 599 16.02 46.98 17.33
C ARG A 599 17.36 46.27 17.14
N ASN A 600 18.44 46.92 17.59
CA ASN A 600 19.76 46.32 17.72
C ASN A 600 19.91 45.69 19.11
N MET A 601 20.23 44.40 19.17
CA MET A 601 20.62 43.65 20.37
C MET A 601 22.14 43.43 20.35
N TYR A 602 22.81 43.60 21.50
CA TYR A 602 24.27 43.59 21.61
C TYR A 602 24.82 42.30 22.22
N HIS A 603 23.97 41.52 22.88
CA HIS A 603 24.26 40.25 23.54
C HIS A 603 23.31 39.16 23.02
N ASN A 604 23.50 37.91 23.47
CA ASN A 604 22.52 36.84 23.27
C ASN A 604 21.15 37.30 23.78
N PHE A 605 20.06 36.87 23.14
CA PHE A 605 18.72 37.26 23.56
C PHE A 605 17.70 36.13 23.41
N TRP A 606 16.70 36.20 24.28
CA TRP A 606 15.49 35.40 24.20
C TRP A 606 14.41 36.21 23.49
N MET A 607 13.70 35.55 22.58
CA MET A 607 12.43 36.02 22.03
C MET A 607 11.38 34.95 22.27
N ASN A 608 10.30 35.29 22.97
CA ASN A 608 9.23 34.36 23.33
C ASN A 608 7.91 34.86 22.73
N VAL A 609 7.09 33.93 22.24
CA VAL A 609 5.77 34.19 21.66
C VAL A 609 4.77 33.25 22.30
N SER A 610 3.73 33.81 22.92
CA SER A 610 2.64 33.03 23.54
C SER A 610 1.29 33.35 22.91
N ASN A 611 0.45 32.34 22.76
CA ASN A 611 -0.88 32.47 22.17
C ASN A 611 -1.99 32.58 23.23
N CYS A 612 -3.12 33.15 22.84
CA CYS A 612 -4.37 33.15 23.60
C CYS A 612 -5.35 32.10 23.05
N LYS A 613 -6.63 32.17 23.44
CA LYS A 613 -7.72 31.60 22.64
C LYS A 613 -8.16 32.64 21.59
N PRO A 614 -7.99 32.42 20.27
CA PRO A 614 -8.46 33.34 19.25
C PRO A 614 -9.99 33.31 19.13
N VAL A 615 -10.57 34.43 18.69
CA VAL A 615 -11.92 34.47 18.13
C VAL A 615 -11.93 33.73 16.78
N ASP A 616 -13.03 33.03 16.49
CA ASP A 616 -13.24 32.25 15.26
C ASP A 616 -12.70 32.96 14.00
N LYS A 617 -11.93 32.21 13.21
CA LYS A 617 -11.25 32.63 11.96
C LYS A 617 -10.00 33.52 12.14
N THR A 618 -9.55 33.83 13.36
CA THR A 618 -8.23 34.47 13.60
C THR A 618 -7.18 33.45 14.06
N GLN A 619 -5.91 33.63 13.65
CA GLN A 619 -4.82 32.66 13.85
C GLN A 619 -3.48 33.36 14.04
N LEU A 620 -2.79 33.13 15.18
CA LEU A 620 -1.49 33.75 15.47
C LEU A 620 -0.41 33.21 14.51
N THR A 621 0.02 34.08 13.59
CA THR A 621 1.02 33.77 12.55
C THR A 621 2.08 34.86 12.52
N LEU A 622 3.23 34.59 13.15
CA LEU A 622 4.31 35.56 13.33
C LEU A 622 5.59 35.13 12.59
N GLN A 623 6.17 36.07 11.86
CA GLN A 623 7.45 35.90 11.16
C GLN A 623 8.36 37.06 11.50
N PHE A 624 9.59 36.74 11.91
CA PHE A 624 10.63 37.70 12.22
C PHE A 624 11.94 37.34 11.53
N TRP A 625 12.86 38.28 11.50
CA TRP A 625 14.17 38.12 10.89
C TRP A 625 15.27 38.70 11.78
N VAL A 626 16.45 38.10 11.68
CA VAL A 626 17.69 38.57 12.33
C VAL A 626 18.77 38.75 11.26
N THR A 627 19.43 39.91 11.29
CA THR A 627 20.66 40.17 10.53
C THR A 627 21.80 40.56 11.46
N PHE A 628 23.03 40.30 11.06
CA PHE A 628 24.21 40.65 11.83
C PHE A 628 25.00 41.75 11.12
N ALA A 629 25.45 42.73 11.89
CA ALA A 629 26.36 43.77 11.46
C ALA A 629 27.57 43.78 12.40
N ASP A 630 28.76 44.04 11.87
CA ASP A 630 29.97 44.19 12.69
C ASP A 630 29.84 45.39 13.63
N LYS A 631 30.24 45.22 14.90
CA LYS A 631 30.24 46.34 15.87
C LYS A 631 31.18 47.41 15.37
N GLN A 632 30.66 48.61 15.07
CA GLN A 632 31.48 49.79 14.91
C GLN A 632 32.20 50.05 16.23
N ILE A 633 33.49 49.69 16.28
CA ILE A 633 34.39 50.13 17.33
C ILE A 633 34.59 51.63 17.08
N ASP A 634 34.10 52.46 18.01
CA ASP A 634 34.23 53.90 17.90
C ASP A 634 35.70 54.32 18.11
N LEU A 635 36.44 54.30 17.00
CA LEU A 635 37.85 54.65 16.93
C LEU A 635 38.09 56.10 17.39
N GLY A 636 37.07 56.96 17.33
CA GLY A 636 37.14 58.34 17.83
C GLY A 636 37.41 58.39 19.33
N ILE A 637 36.82 57.50 20.13
CA ILE A 637 37.04 57.45 21.59
C ILE A 637 38.48 56.98 21.89
N ILE A 638 38.97 55.95 21.18
CA ILE A 638 40.35 55.45 21.37
C ILE A 638 41.37 56.52 20.96
N LEU A 639 41.16 57.19 19.82
CA LEU A 639 42.01 58.29 19.36
C LEU A 639 41.96 59.50 20.31
N ALA A 640 40.80 59.84 20.87
CA ALA A 640 40.67 60.92 21.85
C ALA A 640 41.42 60.61 23.16
N VAL A 641 41.31 59.37 23.67
CA VAL A 641 42.06 58.93 24.87
C VAL A 641 43.56 58.89 24.61
N VAL A 642 44.01 58.42 23.45
CA VAL A 642 45.44 58.42 23.07
C VAL A 642 45.97 59.85 22.88
N ALA A 643 45.20 60.75 22.28
CA ALA A 643 45.56 62.16 22.15
C ALA A 643 45.65 62.87 23.51
N GLY A 644 44.65 62.67 24.39
CA GLY A 644 44.65 63.22 25.74
C GLY A 644 45.82 62.71 26.60
N ALA A 645 46.12 61.41 26.53
CA ALA A 645 47.29 60.82 27.17
C ALA A 645 48.61 61.38 26.60
N GLY A 646 48.69 61.58 25.28
CA GLY A 646 49.84 62.19 24.61
C GLY A 646 50.12 63.61 25.10
N VAL A 647 49.09 64.44 25.27
CA VAL A 647 49.23 65.80 25.84
C VAL A 647 49.71 65.75 27.30
N LEU A 648 49.17 64.86 28.13
CA LEU A 648 49.62 64.71 29.52
C LEU A 648 51.08 64.23 29.62
N VAL A 649 51.51 63.31 28.74
CA VAL A 649 52.91 62.88 28.65
C VAL A 649 53.83 64.01 28.15
N ALA A 650 53.39 64.84 27.20
CA ALA A 650 54.16 66.01 26.75
C ALA A 650 54.33 67.06 27.86
N ILE A 651 53.30 67.31 28.67
CA ILE A 651 53.37 68.19 29.85
C ILE A 651 54.31 67.59 30.91
N GLY A 652 54.20 66.29 31.18
CA GLY A 652 55.10 65.58 32.10
C GLY A 652 56.58 65.63 31.66
N LEU A 653 56.85 65.45 30.36
CA LEU A 653 58.19 65.52 29.79
C LEU A 653 58.76 66.94 29.82
N THR A 654 57.99 67.97 29.46
CA THR A 654 58.48 69.36 29.52
C THR A 654 58.82 69.80 30.96
N VAL A 655 57.99 69.45 31.95
CA VAL A 655 58.29 69.68 33.38
C VAL A 655 59.53 68.89 33.84
N CYS A 656 59.73 67.66 33.37
CA CYS A 656 60.88 66.83 33.74
C CYS A 656 62.21 67.33 33.11
N CYS A 657 62.19 67.74 31.83
CA CYS A 657 63.37 68.20 31.09
C CYS A 657 64.00 69.47 31.68
N VAL A 658 63.22 70.34 32.32
CA VAL A 658 63.73 71.55 32.98
C VAL A 658 64.52 71.22 34.27
N LYS A 659 64.28 70.06 34.91
CA LYS A 659 64.81 69.74 36.25
C LYS A 659 65.99 68.76 36.31
N LYS A 660 66.49 68.22 35.20
CA LYS A 660 67.64 67.28 35.19
C LYS A 660 68.74 67.59 34.15
N LYS A 661 69.71 68.44 34.55
CA LYS A 661 71.07 68.51 33.98
C LYS A 661 72.10 68.39 35.11
N LYS A 662 73.19 67.63 34.86
CA LYS A 662 74.19 67.09 35.84
C LYS A 662 73.62 65.90 36.66
N LYS A 663 74.28 64.74 36.84
CA LYS A 663 75.56 64.13 36.34
C LYS A 663 75.22 62.72 35.74
N LYS A 664 75.93 62.07 34.80
CA LYS A 664 77.30 61.47 34.84
C LYS A 664 77.50 60.52 36.06
N THR A 665 77.94 59.25 35.99
CA THR A 665 78.34 58.28 34.91
C THR A 665 78.38 56.85 35.57
N GLN A 666 78.63 55.65 34.99
CA GLN A 666 79.14 55.15 33.70
C GLN A 666 78.71 53.67 33.41
N ASN A 667 79.16 53.10 32.28
CA ASN A 667 79.07 51.69 31.80
C ASN A 667 80.40 50.92 32.13
N PRO A 668 80.68 49.61 31.78
CA PRO A 668 80.19 48.76 30.66
C PRO A 668 79.99 47.23 31.01
N MET A 669 79.93 46.20 30.13
CA MET A 669 80.08 46.02 28.66
C MET A 669 79.24 44.76 28.22
N VAL A 670 78.24 44.86 27.33
CA VAL A 670 78.23 44.66 25.84
C VAL A 670 78.64 43.25 25.32
N GLY A 671 77.73 42.64 24.53
CA GLY A 671 77.91 41.40 23.73
C GLY A 671 76.55 40.77 23.38
N VAL A 672 75.79 41.16 22.33
CA VAL A 672 76.05 41.15 20.85
C VAL A 672 76.08 39.70 20.30
N TYR A 673 75.34 39.28 19.26
CA TYR A 673 74.56 39.98 18.21
C TYR A 673 73.07 39.56 18.15
N ASN A 674 72.27 40.28 17.37
CA ASN A 674 70.85 40.06 17.05
C ASN A 674 70.66 39.18 15.80
N ASP A 675 69.52 38.47 15.64
CA ASP A 675 68.52 38.77 14.59
C ASP A 675 67.42 37.69 14.36
N ASN A 676 66.16 38.17 14.38
CA ASN A 676 65.00 37.86 13.53
C ASN A 676 64.32 36.46 13.39
N VAL A 677 62.98 36.53 13.55
CA VAL A 677 61.90 35.94 12.72
C VAL A 677 61.35 34.52 12.99
N ASN A 678 60.02 34.49 13.10
CA ASN A 678 59.03 33.39 12.99
C ASN A 678 59.11 32.17 13.94
N THR A 679 58.15 32.16 14.88
CA THR A 679 57.70 30.97 15.62
C THR A 679 56.86 30.02 14.76
N GLN A 680 57.19 28.72 14.78
CA GLN A 680 56.23 27.63 14.59
C GLN A 680 56.39 26.58 15.71
N MET A 681 55.28 25.95 16.08
CA MET A 681 55.17 24.84 17.04
C MET A 681 54.66 23.57 16.30
N PRO A 682 54.74 22.36 16.89
CA PRO A 682 55.62 21.90 17.98
C PRO A 682 56.33 20.56 17.65
N GLY A 683 57.21 20.10 18.55
CA GLY A 683 57.85 18.77 18.45
C GLY A 683 56.94 17.58 18.78
N LYS A 684 57.43 16.35 18.52
CA LYS A 684 56.70 15.08 18.69
C LYS A 684 57.58 14.00 19.34
N LYS A 685 56.97 13.12 20.17
CA LYS A 685 57.59 12.07 21.03
C LYS A 685 58.32 12.66 22.27
N GLY A 686 58.21 12.17 23.51
CA GLY A 686 57.25 11.20 24.10
C GLY A 686 57.84 9.84 24.49
N LEU A 687 58.02 9.58 25.80
CA LEU A 687 58.06 8.23 26.43
C LEU A 687 57.97 8.30 27.98
N PHE A 688 57.71 7.16 28.62
CA PHE A 688 57.27 7.00 30.03
C PHE A 688 58.37 6.97 31.10
N LYS A 689 57.99 7.23 32.37
CA LYS A 689 58.20 6.29 33.51
C LYS A 689 57.34 6.60 34.76
N LYS A 690 57.00 5.57 35.55
CA LYS A 690 56.39 5.60 36.91
C LYS A 690 57.47 5.35 37.99
N GLY A 691 57.31 5.83 39.25
CA GLY A 691 58.41 5.85 40.23
C GLY A 691 58.22 5.45 41.72
N ARG A 692 57.13 5.84 42.42
CA ARG A 692 56.72 5.33 43.79
C ARG A 692 57.55 5.76 45.03
N LYS A 693 56.89 5.67 46.21
CA LYS A 693 57.36 5.83 47.63
C LYS A 693 57.58 7.28 48.11
N ASN A 694 57.30 7.66 49.38
CA ASN A 694 56.67 6.97 50.53
C ASN A 694 56.10 8.01 51.53
N ASN A 695 54.96 7.75 52.20
CA ASN A 695 54.84 7.44 53.64
C ASN A 695 53.38 7.65 54.15
N GLU A 696 53.02 7.07 55.30
CA GLU A 696 51.65 7.06 55.86
C GLU A 696 51.55 7.73 57.24
N SER A 697 50.33 8.14 57.63
CA SER A 697 49.68 8.03 58.96
C SER A 697 48.87 9.27 59.41
N HIS A 698 48.13 9.12 60.52
CA HIS A 698 47.31 10.12 61.24
C HIS A 698 45.90 10.45 60.72
N VAL A 699 45.00 9.47 60.88
CA VAL A 699 43.80 9.56 61.76
C VAL A 699 43.37 10.97 62.22
N TYR A 700 42.13 11.37 61.93
CA TYR A 700 41.06 11.57 62.94
C TYR A 700 39.66 11.59 62.26
N ALA A 701 38.59 11.68 63.06
CA ALA A 701 37.22 11.32 62.67
C ALA A 701 36.23 12.50 62.66
N VAL A 702 35.09 12.25 62.02
CA VAL A 702 33.72 12.78 62.25
C VAL A 702 33.57 13.94 63.23
N ILE A 703 32.95 15.04 62.76
CA ILE A 703 32.05 15.90 63.55
C ILE A 703 30.75 16.13 62.76
N ASP A 704 29.67 16.38 63.49
CA ASP A 704 28.25 16.35 63.11
C ASP A 704 27.64 17.76 62.93
N ASP A 705 26.37 17.84 62.52
CA ASP A 705 25.60 19.09 62.33
C ASP A 705 25.34 19.86 63.65
N SER A 706 25.21 21.20 63.59
CA SER A 706 24.30 22.01 64.46
C SER A 706 24.39 23.54 64.24
N VAL A 707 23.50 24.28 64.94
CA VAL A 707 23.47 25.75 65.20
C VAL A 707 23.37 26.72 64.02
N VAL A 708 22.15 26.76 63.46
CA VAL A 708 21.28 27.95 63.41
C VAL A 708 21.81 29.22 64.10
N TYR A 709 21.77 30.35 63.39
CA TYR A 709 21.29 31.63 63.96
C TYR A 709 20.53 32.44 62.90
N GLY A 710 19.26 32.77 63.21
CA GLY A 710 18.45 33.71 62.44
C GLY A 710 18.19 34.98 63.23
N HIS A 711 18.43 36.14 62.63
CA HIS A 711 18.25 37.45 63.25
C HIS A 711 17.65 38.48 62.27
N LEU A 712 16.96 39.47 62.84
CA LEU A 712 16.37 40.66 62.17
C LEU A 712 15.14 40.39 61.28
N LEU A 713 14.06 39.99 61.96
CA LEU A 713 12.67 40.28 61.57
C LEU A 713 12.41 41.80 61.44
N LYS A 714 11.47 42.17 60.56
CA LYS A 714 10.38 43.16 60.71
C LYS A 714 9.76 43.46 59.33
N GLU A 715 8.49 43.84 59.13
CA GLU A 715 7.21 43.68 59.86
C GLU A 715 6.14 44.47 59.06
N SER A 716 5.02 43.87 58.63
CA SER A 716 3.71 44.57 58.57
C SER A 716 2.54 43.66 58.11
N ASN A 717 1.80 43.15 59.10
CA ASN A 717 0.31 43.05 59.18
C ASN A 717 -0.53 42.26 58.15
N GLY A 718 -1.47 41.43 58.65
CA GLY A 718 -2.78 41.20 58.03
C GLY A 718 -3.06 39.83 57.38
N SER A 719 -2.93 38.68 58.05
CA SER A 719 -3.94 38.04 58.93
C SER A 719 -5.14 37.32 58.25
N VAL A 720 -5.00 36.01 57.94
CA VAL A 720 -6.00 34.94 58.22
C VAL A 720 -5.23 33.61 58.43
N ALA A 721 -5.57 32.85 59.48
CA ALA A 721 -5.11 31.49 59.83
C ALA A 721 -6.01 30.94 60.97
N PRO A 722 -5.96 29.65 61.35
CA PRO A 722 -5.18 28.52 60.82
C PRO A 722 -6.13 27.52 60.10
N GLU A 723 -5.93 26.19 59.96
CA GLU A 723 -5.56 25.14 60.92
C GLU A 723 -4.78 24.00 60.23
N VAL A 724 -3.85 23.36 60.96
CA VAL A 724 -3.04 22.21 60.48
C VAL A 724 -3.03 21.17 61.61
N ASP A 725 -3.70 20.03 61.40
CA ASP A 725 -3.81 18.98 62.42
C ASP A 725 -2.60 18.02 62.41
N VAL A 726 -2.32 17.44 63.57
CA VAL A 726 -1.08 16.70 63.87
C VAL A 726 -1.33 15.20 63.91
N TYR A 727 -0.36 14.44 63.40
CA TYR A 727 -0.39 12.97 63.36
C TYR A 727 -0.65 12.37 64.76
N ARG A 728 -1.74 11.60 64.89
CA ARG A 728 -1.99 10.77 66.08
C ARG A 728 -1.32 9.40 65.94
N PRO A 729 -0.76 8.82 67.02
CA PRO A 729 -0.36 7.41 67.05
C PRO A 729 -1.55 6.46 66.82
N PHE A 730 -1.26 5.23 66.39
CA PHE A 730 -2.25 4.19 66.14
C PHE A 730 -2.36 3.24 67.34
N ASP A 731 -3.43 3.37 68.12
CA ASP A 731 -3.78 2.43 69.20
C ASP A 731 -4.61 1.26 68.65
N GLY A 732 -3.92 0.24 68.13
CA GLY A 732 -4.53 -1.01 67.67
C GLY A 732 -3.60 -2.21 67.86
N PRO A 733 -4.14 -3.45 68.00
CA PRO A 733 -3.35 -4.63 68.36
C PRO A 733 -2.39 -5.02 67.24
N VAL A 734 -1.08 -4.95 67.52
CA VAL A 734 -0.01 -5.27 66.57
C VAL A 734 0.19 -6.79 66.48
N GLY A 735 -0.22 -7.38 65.36
CA GLY A 735 0.07 -8.78 65.03
C GLY A 735 1.55 -9.01 64.70
N SER A 736 2.11 -10.13 65.13
CA SER A 736 3.56 -10.39 65.15
C SER A 736 4.18 -10.95 63.85
N LEU A 737 3.50 -10.84 62.70
CA LEU A 737 4.06 -11.17 61.38
C LEU A 737 3.66 -10.13 60.31
N PRO A 738 4.55 -9.79 59.37
CA PRO A 738 4.26 -8.87 58.27
C PRO A 738 3.35 -9.52 57.20
N PRO A 739 2.48 -8.74 56.52
CA PRO A 739 1.62 -9.25 55.47
C PRO A 739 2.39 -9.59 54.19
N SER A 740 2.07 -10.73 53.58
CA SER A 740 2.57 -11.13 52.26
C SER A 740 1.72 -10.54 51.11
N PRO A 741 2.31 -10.30 49.92
CA PRO A 741 1.58 -9.72 48.79
C PRO A 741 0.55 -10.71 48.20
N PRO A 742 -0.57 -10.21 47.65
CA PRO A 742 -1.64 -11.05 47.13
C PRO A 742 -1.27 -11.78 45.82
N PRO A 743 -1.73 -13.04 45.62
CA PRO A 743 -1.48 -13.79 44.39
C PRO A 743 -2.45 -13.39 43.26
N PHE A 744 -1.90 -13.14 42.06
CA PHE A 744 -2.70 -12.95 40.85
C PHE A 744 -3.06 -14.28 40.18
N SER A 745 -4.30 -14.76 40.36
CA SER A 745 -4.84 -15.86 39.54
C SER A 745 -6.38 -15.88 39.47
N PHE A 746 -6.96 -15.35 38.38
CA PHE A 746 -8.39 -15.52 38.06
C PHE A 746 -8.67 -15.70 36.56
N ARG A 747 -8.35 -16.89 36.05
CA ARG A 747 -9.21 -17.67 35.13
C ARG A 747 -8.68 -19.10 35.07
N LYS A 748 -9.55 -20.10 35.19
CA LYS A 748 -9.19 -21.52 35.09
C LYS A 748 -10.39 -22.34 34.65
N ASP A 749 -10.13 -23.33 33.81
CA ASP A 749 -11.12 -24.17 33.16
C ASP A 749 -11.76 -25.21 34.10
N ILE A 750 -13.05 -25.46 33.90
CA ILE A 750 -13.82 -26.58 34.47
C ILE A 750 -14.68 -27.09 33.30
N LYS A 751 -14.22 -28.08 32.52
CA LYS A 751 -14.11 -29.54 32.76
C LYS A 751 -15.31 -30.31 32.19
N ARG A 752 -15.02 -31.34 31.38
CA ARG A 752 -15.91 -32.46 31.09
C ARG A 752 -16.11 -33.35 32.32
N SER A 753 -17.28 -33.96 32.43
CA SER A 753 -17.52 -35.32 32.95
C SER A 753 -18.64 -35.97 32.14
N SER A 754 -18.75 -37.31 32.14
CA SER A 754 -19.43 -38.07 31.08
C SER A 754 -20.60 -38.97 31.55
N ASN A 755 -21.27 -39.59 30.56
CA ASN A 755 -22.29 -40.67 30.63
C ASN A 755 -23.75 -40.17 30.72
N THR A 756 -24.78 -40.77 30.08
CA THR A 756 -24.84 -41.78 28.98
C THR A 756 -26.27 -41.81 28.40
N ALA A 757 -26.41 -41.99 27.06
CA ALA A 757 -27.66 -42.18 26.27
C ALA A 757 -28.64 -40.97 26.28
N GLU A 758 -29.22 -40.49 25.16
CA GLU A 758 -29.85 -41.18 24.01
C GLU A 758 -29.53 -40.51 22.63
N GLU A 759 -30.15 -41.00 21.55
CA GLU A 759 -30.01 -40.62 20.12
C GLU A 759 -31.41 -40.27 19.56
N PRO A 760 -31.66 -39.19 18.77
CA PRO A 760 -31.26 -39.04 17.34
C PRO A 760 -31.11 -37.55 16.89
N PRO A 761 -31.47 -37.12 15.65
CA PRO A 761 -30.99 -37.48 14.30
C PRO A 761 -30.26 -36.29 13.59
N PRO A 762 -29.64 -36.49 12.41
CA PRO A 762 -29.07 -35.39 11.61
C PRO A 762 -30.09 -34.74 10.65
N LEU A 763 -29.98 -33.43 10.43
CA LEU A 763 -30.68 -32.71 9.36
C LEU A 763 -29.76 -31.71 8.63
N THR A 764 -30.15 -31.44 7.39
CA THR A 764 -29.54 -30.52 6.41
C THR A 764 -29.43 -29.08 6.91
N ASP A 765 -28.46 -28.34 6.37
CA ASP A 765 -28.50 -26.87 6.35
C ASP A 765 -28.19 -26.35 4.93
N THR A 766 -28.69 -25.16 4.59
CA THR A 766 -28.84 -24.69 3.19
C THR A 766 -28.37 -23.23 3.02
N ASP A 767 -28.09 -22.87 1.76
CA ASP A 767 -27.61 -21.59 1.21
C ASP A 767 -27.86 -20.27 1.99
N HIS A 768 -26.82 -19.40 1.94
CA HIS A 768 -26.83 -17.94 1.76
C HIS A 768 -28.04 -17.12 2.28
N HIS A 769 -27.85 -16.06 3.09
CA HIS A 769 -27.19 -14.81 2.64
C HIS A 769 -26.82 -13.83 3.77
N ASP A 770 -25.99 -12.85 3.44
CA ASP A 770 -25.61 -11.70 4.28
C ASP A 770 -26.70 -10.64 4.42
N THR A 771 -26.85 -10.03 5.61
CA THR A 771 -27.02 -8.57 5.72
C THR A 771 -26.61 -8.05 7.10
N TYR A 772 -25.92 -6.91 7.17
CA TYR A 772 -25.78 -6.10 8.38
C TYR A 772 -26.42 -4.72 8.14
N THR A 773 -27.49 -4.42 8.89
CA THR A 773 -28.06 -3.08 9.09
C THR A 773 -27.38 -2.41 10.32
N PHE A 774 -27.55 -1.12 10.65
CA PHE A 774 -28.70 -0.22 10.49
C PHE A 774 -28.31 1.26 10.35
N ALA A 775 -29.17 2.01 9.65
CA ALA A 775 -29.58 3.36 10.04
C ALA A 775 -31.07 3.51 9.72
N HIS A 776 -31.91 3.94 10.68
CA HIS A 776 -33.35 4.06 10.49
C HIS A 776 -33.76 5.50 10.13
N GLN A 777 -34.62 5.63 9.13
CA GLN A 777 -35.64 6.69 9.10
C GLN A 777 -36.98 6.06 8.70
N LYS A 778 -38.09 6.75 8.96
CA LYS A 778 -39.35 6.10 9.38
C LYS A 778 -40.53 6.38 8.45
N SER A 779 -41.12 5.29 7.94
CA SER A 779 -42.55 5.09 7.64
C SER A 779 -43.35 6.23 6.98
N GLU A 780 -43.79 5.99 5.75
CA GLU A 780 -45.20 6.21 5.38
C GLU A 780 -45.69 5.10 4.43
N GLN A 781 -47.01 5.00 4.22
CA GLN A 781 -47.68 3.73 3.93
C GLN A 781 -48.80 3.85 2.89
N SER A 782 -48.68 3.16 1.76
CA SER A 782 -49.83 2.63 1.00
C SER A 782 -49.42 1.67 -0.12
N GLU A 783 -50.34 0.78 -0.43
CA GLU A 783 -50.26 -0.39 -1.30
C GLU A 783 -50.04 -0.10 -2.80
N ASP A 784 -49.22 -0.97 -3.41
CA ASP A 784 -49.53 -1.79 -4.59
C ASP A 784 -50.58 -1.32 -5.60
N CYS A 785 -50.14 -1.19 -6.86
CA CYS A 785 -50.84 -1.83 -7.98
C CYS A 785 -49.86 -2.08 -9.14
N GLY A 786 -49.89 -3.29 -9.71
CA GLY A 786 -49.25 -3.63 -10.99
C GLY A 786 -50.14 -3.32 -12.20
N ASP A 787 -49.62 -3.61 -13.41
CA ASP A 787 -50.34 -3.42 -14.67
C ASP A 787 -51.68 -4.16 -14.75
N THR A 788 -52.64 -3.62 -15.50
CA THR A 788 -53.64 -4.44 -16.20
C THR A 788 -54.10 -3.78 -17.50
N ASP A 789 -53.91 -4.47 -18.63
CA ASP A 789 -54.43 -4.08 -19.95
C ASP A 789 -55.97 -4.10 -20.00
N GLU A 790 -56.56 -3.24 -20.82
CA GLU A 790 -58.00 -3.07 -20.96
C GLU A 790 -58.74 -4.30 -21.54
N LYS A 791 -60.00 -4.48 -21.12
CA LYS A 791 -61.05 -5.05 -21.99
C LYS A 791 -62.47 -4.73 -21.51
N ASN A 792 -63.17 -3.92 -22.32
CA ASN A 792 -64.62 -3.98 -22.66
C ASN A 792 -65.61 -4.44 -21.55
N LYS A 793 -66.63 -3.65 -21.18
CA LYS A 793 -67.67 -3.06 -22.07
C LYS A 793 -68.59 -2.10 -21.29
N GLU A 794 -69.43 -1.34 -22.03
CA GLU A 794 -70.83 -0.88 -21.78
C GLU A 794 -71.37 -0.83 -20.31
N ASP A 795 -72.11 0.19 -19.84
CA ASP A 795 -72.96 1.17 -20.56
C ASP A 795 -73.35 2.41 -19.70
N THR A 796 -73.93 3.45 -20.35
CA THR A 796 -74.75 4.57 -19.79
C THR A 796 -74.09 5.66 -18.91
N GLY A 797 -74.49 6.94 -19.10
CA GLY A 797 -74.59 7.87 -17.94
C GLY A 797 -74.10 9.34 -17.99
N THR A 798 -74.14 10.09 -19.10
CA THR A 798 -74.13 11.58 -19.05
C THR A 798 -75.46 12.13 -18.47
N PRO A 799 -75.60 13.40 -17.99
CA PRO A 799 -74.94 14.65 -18.49
C PRO A 799 -74.61 15.78 -17.45
N LEU A 800 -74.21 16.96 -17.97
CA LEU A 800 -74.14 18.31 -17.33
C LEU A 800 -72.92 18.57 -16.39
N LEU A 801 -72.31 19.77 -16.28
CA LEU A 801 -72.50 21.06 -16.99
C LEU A 801 -71.25 21.99 -16.83
N GLU A 802 -70.80 22.66 -17.91
CA GLU A 802 -69.98 23.91 -17.95
C GLU A 802 -68.60 23.98 -17.21
N LYS A 803 -67.65 24.88 -17.52
CA LYS A 803 -67.59 26.04 -18.45
C LYS A 803 -66.17 26.21 -19.06
N LYS A 804 -66.00 27.15 -20.01
CA LYS A 804 -64.76 27.47 -20.75
C LYS A 804 -63.83 28.45 -20.01
N GLU A 805 -62.54 28.43 -20.36
CA GLU A 805 -61.67 29.55 -20.88
C GLU A 805 -60.17 29.16 -20.74
N GLN A 806 -59.21 29.55 -21.59
CA GLN A 806 -59.21 30.12 -22.97
C GLN A 806 -57.84 29.89 -23.69
N ASP A 807 -57.78 30.15 -25.00
CA ASP A 807 -56.67 30.30 -25.97
C ASP A 807 -55.24 30.66 -25.45
N GLY A 808 -54.13 30.36 -26.15
CA GLY A 808 -53.95 29.74 -27.48
C GLY A 808 -52.51 29.80 -28.03
N LEU A 809 -52.36 29.44 -29.32
CA LEU A 809 -51.20 29.42 -30.25
C LEU A 809 -49.81 29.95 -29.78
N VAL A 810 -48.70 29.19 -29.87
CA VAL A 810 -47.96 28.68 -31.07
C VAL A 810 -47.02 29.72 -31.72
N GLU A 811 -45.73 29.40 -31.72
CA GLU A 811 -44.93 29.19 -32.94
C GLU A 811 -44.09 27.90 -32.76
#